data_AF-A0A838ESD0-F1
#
_entry.id   AF-A0A838ESD0-F1
#
_cell.length_a   1.000
_cell.length_b   1.000
_cell.length_c   1.000
_cell.angle_alpha   90.00
_cell.angle_beta   90.00
_cell.angle_gamma   90.00
#
_symmetry.space_group_name_H-M   'P 1'
#
loop_
_entity.id
_entity.type
_entity.pdbx_description
1 polymer ?
#
loop_
_entity_poly.entity_id
_entity_poly.type
_entity_poly.pdbx_seq_one_letter_code
_entity_poly.pdbx_strand_id
1 'polypeptide(L)'
;MKLVGFVFLLALSAQNLHAKSPRNLIKSLNKLNARPLALSINQCSDDPEYISSMRSENEDLLQQCAIELCGKPSEAVSGSLNDRTYEDYVEDGVLKRFSEIESEIKDLVKADVVENNKFITDFKSKMTDGKLDFKFDEWNPSDYSELTNTVYAEHADIVVDQKQVLAERLTIKPIYPKGATETFKKGLDSYIVAQKELLMKSNEGFYYNLYTKEESKQMFQKNWDKFYADYLELIKTKPDALKDYKSNIEQLVEEIAANTGDPYETANSLSMIKFLSSELVRAQTGAYPEEENLQKCGEKECQLGVQEFLNKQDLTSKLAALEKANNSPELIKDTLILCKSNLASRGLKASDSESMLKLAPELKKRFVKFAAKGFSSHSKTALEKYLADELHLSFKLPASETVQSFIDDIHESHKSLSASESVPEEAKTSDLVNQLIGYDEDGSGANPLAESHYCSQEGGAIWDAFYPKSHSSTDNGEDMDPTKDNIQVSKFSCTHLGHGQGVLAHEMGHAMSYAFTENKLSPESLMEFKKLRACANSHHKEPSLHSPYPDLKHDGDTLRTEEDTADLLSYMTLADDGLVFECALLETNKDESRYIRLGLENVSSMDTHSSPLFRALQEATHKGRVLPEACNKVIQEDTKFGFEKCF
;
A
#
# COMPACT_ATOMS: atom_id res chain seq x y z
N MET A 1 -56.33 -43.85 30.88
CA MET A 1 -55.29 -42.90 31.33
C MET A 1 -54.23 -42.81 30.22
N LYS A 2 -53.65 -41.62 30.01
CA LYS A 2 -52.75 -41.25 28.87
C LYS A 2 -51.51 -42.21 28.79
N LEU A 3 -51.03 -42.84 27.70
CA LEU A 3 -51.02 -42.60 26.22
C LEU A 3 -50.35 -41.26 25.82
N VAL A 4 -49.33 -41.09 24.94
CA VAL A 4 -48.46 -41.90 24.04
C VAL A 4 -47.12 -41.11 23.84
N GLY A 5 -45.91 -41.62 23.51
CA GLY A 5 -45.40 -43.01 23.49
C GLY A 5 -44.82 -43.56 22.15
N PHE A 6 -43.67 -43.09 21.61
CA PHE A 6 -43.00 -43.72 20.42
C PHE A 6 -41.45 -43.61 20.40
N VAL A 7 -40.81 -44.62 19.78
CA VAL A 7 -39.38 -44.73 19.46
C VAL A 7 -39.20 -44.60 17.95
N PHE A 8 -38.18 -43.91 17.45
CA PHE A 8 -37.62 -44.19 16.11
C PHE A 8 -36.11 -43.90 16.02
N LEU A 9 -35.38 -44.84 15.40
CA LEU A 9 -34.04 -44.63 14.84
C LEU A 9 -34.15 -43.87 13.48
N LEU A 10 -33.00 -43.54 12.87
CA LEU A 10 -32.80 -43.10 11.47
C LEU A 10 -33.13 -41.63 11.14
N ALA A 11 -32.09 -40.80 11.21
CA ALA A 11 -31.70 -39.80 10.19
C ALA A 11 -30.39 -39.10 10.67
N LEU A 12 -29.18 -39.61 10.43
CA LEU A 12 -28.42 -39.47 9.17
C LEU A 12 -29.10 -38.70 8.02
N SER A 13 -28.34 -37.79 7.41
CA SER A 13 -28.72 -36.82 6.35
C SER A 13 -29.61 -35.62 6.79
N ALA A 14 -28.95 -34.53 7.22
CA ALA A 14 -29.47 -33.14 7.12
C ALA A 14 -28.45 -32.01 7.44
N GLN A 15 -27.14 -32.28 7.61
CA GLN A 15 -26.15 -31.23 7.97
C GLN A 15 -25.04 -30.97 6.93
N ASN A 16 -25.12 -31.58 5.74
CA ASN A 16 -24.18 -31.33 4.62
C ASN A 16 -24.89 -30.72 3.39
N LEU A 17 -25.73 -29.71 3.62
CA LEU A 17 -26.34 -28.89 2.56
C LEU A 17 -26.35 -27.39 2.90
N HIS A 18 -25.30 -26.90 3.55
CA HIS A 18 -24.81 -25.58 3.14
C HIS A 18 -24.02 -25.79 1.85
N ALA A 19 -24.55 -25.26 0.75
CA ALA A 19 -23.80 -25.19 -0.49
C ALA A 19 -22.47 -24.49 -0.19
N LYS A 20 -21.35 -25.19 -0.43
CA LYS A 20 -20.02 -24.58 -0.46
C LYS A 20 -20.02 -23.59 -1.63
N SER A 21 -20.39 -22.35 -1.34
CA SER A 21 -20.39 -21.25 -2.30
C SER A 21 -18.95 -21.07 -2.83
N PRO A 22 -18.73 -20.76 -4.12
CA PRO A 22 -17.40 -20.60 -4.74
C PRO A 22 -16.59 -19.38 -4.24
N ARG A 23 -16.91 -18.90 -3.03
CA ARG A 23 -16.32 -17.74 -2.37
C ARG A 23 -14.86 -17.91 -1.96
N ASN A 24 -14.30 -19.12 -1.88
CA ASN A 24 -12.90 -19.27 -1.48
C ASN A 24 -11.94 -18.89 -2.61
N LEU A 25 -12.19 -19.32 -3.85
CA LEU A 25 -11.39 -18.90 -5.01
C LEU A 25 -11.54 -17.37 -5.22
N ILE A 26 -12.77 -16.86 -5.18
CA ILE A 26 -13.04 -15.42 -5.35
C ILE A 26 -12.54 -14.58 -4.16
N LYS A 27 -12.39 -15.14 -2.94
CA LYS A 27 -11.76 -14.43 -1.81
C LYS A 27 -10.24 -14.33 -1.95
N SER A 28 -9.57 -15.32 -2.53
CA SER A 28 -8.16 -15.18 -2.91
C SER A 28 -8.02 -14.14 -4.02
N LEU A 29 -8.87 -14.22 -5.07
CA LEU A 29 -8.84 -13.30 -6.22
C LEU A 29 -9.17 -11.84 -5.88
N ASN A 30 -10.07 -11.58 -4.92
CA ASN A 30 -10.39 -10.20 -4.51
C ASN A 30 -9.41 -9.62 -3.48
N LYS A 31 -8.55 -10.43 -2.85
CA LYS A 31 -7.46 -9.91 -1.99
C LYS A 31 -6.26 -9.41 -2.80
N LEU A 32 -6.01 -9.98 -3.98
CA LEU A 32 -4.96 -9.57 -4.93
C LEU A 32 -5.06 -8.11 -5.44
N ASN A 33 -6.19 -7.42 -5.21
CA ASN A 33 -6.37 -6.01 -5.59
C ASN A 33 -6.17 -5.00 -4.45
N ALA A 34 -5.92 -5.47 -3.22
CA ALA A 34 -5.59 -4.61 -2.09
C ALA A 34 -4.07 -4.64 -1.88
N ARG A 35 -3.31 -3.87 -2.68
CA ARG A 35 -1.90 -3.60 -2.38
C ARG A 35 -1.83 -2.85 -1.04
N PRO A 36 -1.20 -3.39 0.01
CA PRO A 36 -0.80 -2.59 1.15
C PRO A 36 0.28 -1.66 0.64
N LEU A 37 0.00 -0.36 0.59
CA LEU A 37 0.98 0.67 0.18
C LEU A 37 1.88 1.04 1.37
N ALA A 38 2.38 0.00 2.04
CA ALA A 38 3.28 0.05 3.17
C ALA A 38 3.94 -1.33 3.33
N LEU A 39 5.23 -1.34 3.68
CA LEU A 39 5.97 -2.53 4.16
C LEU A 39 6.27 -3.61 3.12
N SER A 40 6.94 -3.22 2.03
CA SER A 40 8.00 -4.11 1.56
C SER A 40 9.08 -4.19 2.65
N ILE A 41 9.03 -5.26 3.46
CA ILE A 41 10.27 -5.93 3.84
C ILE A 41 10.99 -6.17 2.51
N ASN A 42 12.10 -5.44 2.27
CA ASN A 42 12.75 -5.39 0.97
C ASN A 42 13.06 -6.81 0.47
N GLN A 43 12.21 -7.31 -0.42
CA GLN A 43 12.49 -8.52 -1.17
C GLN A 43 13.64 -8.13 -2.09
N CYS A 44 14.85 -8.53 -1.69
CA CYS A 44 16.07 -8.33 -2.45
C CYS A 44 15.98 -9.17 -3.72
N SER A 45 15.26 -8.64 -4.72
CA SER A 45 15.06 -9.27 -6.01
C SER A 45 16.40 -9.30 -6.73
N ASP A 46 17.03 -10.48 -6.71
CA ASP A 46 18.20 -10.78 -7.52
C ASP A 46 17.81 -11.07 -9.00
N ASP A 47 16.59 -10.72 -9.45
CA ASP A 47 16.17 -10.97 -10.83
C ASP A 47 17.08 -10.24 -11.83
N PRO A 48 17.88 -10.97 -12.65
CA PRO A 48 18.85 -10.34 -13.54
C PRO A 48 18.21 -9.48 -14.63
N GLU A 49 16.96 -9.76 -15.02
CA GLU A 49 16.23 -9.02 -16.04
C GLU A 49 15.71 -7.69 -15.46
N TYR A 50 15.13 -7.70 -14.26
CA TYR A 50 14.79 -6.47 -13.51
C TYR A 50 16.00 -5.58 -13.21
N ILE A 51 17.07 -6.21 -12.71
CA ILE A 51 18.33 -5.53 -12.48
C ILE A 51 18.82 -4.88 -13.78
N SER A 52 18.57 -5.51 -14.94
CA SER A 52 18.94 -4.95 -16.25
C SER A 52 18.00 -3.87 -16.77
N SER A 53 16.71 -3.88 -16.46
CA SER A 53 15.80 -2.79 -16.82
C SER A 53 16.09 -1.53 -15.99
N MET A 54 16.49 -1.71 -14.73
CA MET A 54 16.98 -0.64 -13.84
C MET A 54 18.46 -0.30 -13.99
N ARG A 55 19.19 -0.94 -14.91
CA ARG A 55 20.57 -0.52 -15.25
C ARG A 55 20.52 0.80 -15.99
N SER A 56 20.74 1.89 -15.26
CA SER A 56 21.19 3.13 -15.89
C SER A 56 22.45 2.85 -16.72
N GLU A 57 22.67 3.62 -17.78
CA GLU A 57 23.89 3.57 -18.60
C GLU A 57 25.19 3.79 -17.76
N ASN A 58 25.03 4.29 -16.53
CA ASN A 58 26.06 4.64 -15.57
C ASN A 58 26.06 3.76 -14.28
N GLU A 59 25.58 2.51 -14.30
CA GLU A 59 25.48 1.67 -13.07
C GLU A 59 26.79 1.65 -12.25
N ASP A 60 27.94 1.43 -12.88
CA ASP A 60 29.25 1.40 -12.19
C ASP A 60 29.55 2.72 -11.44
N LEU A 61 29.17 3.87 -12.01
CA LEU A 61 29.36 5.19 -11.41
C LEU A 61 28.41 5.40 -10.23
N LEU A 62 27.16 4.95 -10.34
CA LEU A 62 26.18 5.00 -9.25
C LEU A 62 26.62 4.09 -8.10
N GLN A 63 27.06 2.86 -8.38
CA GLN A 63 27.60 1.94 -7.36
C GLN A 63 28.83 2.53 -6.68
N GLN A 64 29.76 3.12 -7.44
CA GLN A 64 30.93 3.78 -6.87
C GLN A 64 30.52 4.97 -5.98
N CYS A 65 29.56 5.79 -6.41
CA CYS A 65 29.04 6.88 -5.58
C CYS A 65 28.41 6.37 -4.28
N ALA A 66 27.49 5.41 -4.35
CA ALA A 66 26.84 4.83 -3.19
C ALA A 66 27.87 4.23 -2.21
N ILE A 67 28.87 3.50 -2.71
CA ILE A 67 29.93 2.91 -1.89
C ILE A 67 30.83 3.98 -1.25
N GLU A 68 31.22 5.02 -1.99
CA GLU A 68 32.07 6.09 -1.47
C GLU A 68 31.34 7.01 -0.47
N LEU A 69 30.01 7.15 -0.60
CA LEU A 69 29.19 8.00 0.28
C LEU A 69 28.68 7.28 1.54
N CYS A 70 28.21 6.04 1.37
CA CYS A 70 27.48 5.27 2.37
C CYS A 70 28.25 4.05 2.91
N GLY A 71 29.40 3.69 2.33
CA GLY A 71 30.16 2.50 2.68
C GLY A 71 29.77 1.28 1.84
N LYS A 72 30.43 0.14 2.06
CA LYS A 72 30.10 -1.10 1.33
C LYS A 72 28.72 -1.61 1.75
N PRO A 73 27.93 -2.22 0.86
CA PRO A 73 26.61 -2.74 1.20
C PRO A 73 26.64 -3.71 2.40
N SER A 74 27.61 -4.63 2.45
CA SER A 74 27.82 -5.58 3.56
C SER A 74 28.33 -4.96 4.87
N GLU A 75 28.61 -3.66 4.89
CA GLU A 75 29.10 -2.89 6.05
C GLU A 75 28.14 -1.74 6.40
N ALA A 76 27.13 -1.49 5.56
CA ALA A 76 26.18 -0.40 5.72
C ALA A 76 25.08 -0.79 6.71
N VAL A 77 24.69 0.17 7.55
CA VAL A 77 23.43 0.06 8.30
C VAL A 77 22.30 0.18 7.30
N SER A 78 21.41 -0.81 7.23
CA SER A 78 20.25 -0.81 6.34
C SER A 78 18.95 -0.90 7.13
N GLY A 79 17.87 -0.31 6.60
CA GLY A 79 16.50 -0.57 7.03
C GLY A 79 16.07 -2.04 6.86
N SER A 80 16.83 -2.81 6.08
CA SER A 80 16.52 -4.19 5.72
C SER A 80 16.97 -5.18 6.82
N LEU A 81 16.00 -5.82 7.48
CA LEU A 81 16.25 -6.99 8.33
C LEU A 81 16.56 -8.22 7.44
N ASN A 82 17.67 -8.89 7.71
CA ASN A 82 18.14 -10.01 6.89
C ASN A 82 18.76 -11.14 7.75
N ASP A 83 19.13 -12.25 7.10
CA ASP A 83 19.65 -13.45 7.76
C ASP A 83 20.91 -13.25 8.62
N ARG A 84 21.69 -12.17 8.39
CA ARG A 84 22.87 -11.80 9.17
C ARG A 84 22.50 -10.91 10.36
N THR A 85 21.50 -10.06 10.22
CA THR A 85 21.16 -9.01 11.20
C THR A 85 20.03 -9.37 12.16
N TYR A 86 19.22 -10.41 11.89
CA TYR A 86 18.08 -10.75 12.76
C TYR A 86 18.48 -10.99 14.24
N GLU A 87 19.59 -11.67 14.53
CA GLU A 87 19.96 -12.02 15.92
C GLU A 87 20.27 -10.78 16.79
N ASP A 88 20.73 -9.69 16.17
CA ASP A 88 21.01 -8.43 16.86
C ASP A 88 19.71 -7.75 17.34
N TYR A 89 18.60 -7.92 16.62
CA TYR A 89 17.36 -7.16 16.85
C TYR A 89 16.16 -7.99 17.34
N VAL A 90 16.18 -9.32 17.16
CA VAL A 90 15.08 -10.23 17.48
C VAL A 90 15.28 -10.91 18.85
N GLU A 91 14.21 -11.05 19.63
CA GLU A 91 14.23 -11.69 20.95
C GLU A 91 14.77 -13.13 20.91
N ASP A 92 15.52 -13.48 21.97
CA ASP A 92 16.23 -14.75 22.11
C ASP A 92 15.30 -15.95 21.90
N GLY A 93 15.51 -16.65 20.78
CA GLY A 93 14.80 -17.89 20.45
C GLY A 93 13.63 -17.74 19.50
N VAL A 94 13.14 -16.54 19.18
CA VAL A 94 12.06 -16.36 18.18
C VAL A 94 12.46 -16.99 16.83
N LEU A 95 13.67 -16.72 16.33
CA LEU A 95 14.14 -17.30 15.07
C LEU A 95 14.25 -18.83 15.11
N LYS A 96 14.43 -19.43 16.30
CA LYS A 96 14.43 -20.90 16.46
C LYS A 96 13.03 -21.46 16.28
N ARG A 97 11.99 -20.70 16.62
CA ARG A 97 10.58 -21.06 16.39
C ARG A 97 10.21 -21.16 14.91
N PHE A 98 10.97 -20.53 14.01
CA PHE A 98 10.78 -20.73 12.57
C PHE A 98 10.88 -22.21 12.16
N SER A 99 11.71 -22.99 12.85
CA SER A 99 11.82 -24.44 12.61
C SER A 99 10.58 -25.25 13.03
N GLU A 100 9.65 -24.67 13.79
CA GLU A 100 8.34 -25.27 14.12
C GLU A 100 7.43 -25.33 12.89
N ILE A 101 7.56 -24.37 11.97
CA ILE A 101 6.67 -24.15 10.80
C ILE A 101 7.35 -24.30 9.44
N GLU A 102 8.68 -24.41 9.40
CA GLU A 102 9.48 -24.45 8.15
C GLU A 102 9.04 -25.56 7.16
N SER A 103 8.63 -26.73 7.66
CA SER A 103 8.12 -27.81 6.82
C SER A 103 6.73 -27.53 6.26
N GLU A 104 5.87 -26.87 7.03
CA GLU A 104 4.49 -26.55 6.61
C GLU A 104 4.49 -25.46 5.55
N ILE A 105 5.34 -24.44 5.69
CA ILE A 105 5.60 -23.43 4.65
C ILE A 105 6.07 -24.12 3.35
N LYS A 106 7.01 -25.07 3.43
CA LYS A 106 7.48 -25.81 2.26
C LYS A 106 6.38 -26.62 1.58
N ASP A 107 5.41 -27.13 2.33
CA ASP A 107 4.30 -27.91 1.78
C ASP A 107 3.19 -27.02 1.19
N LEU A 108 2.95 -25.84 1.79
CA LEU A 108 2.13 -24.77 1.22
C LEU A 108 2.70 -24.30 -0.14
N VAL A 109 3.97 -23.90 -0.21
CA VAL A 109 4.60 -23.45 -1.48
C VAL A 109 4.54 -24.54 -2.56
N LYS A 110 4.72 -25.82 -2.22
CA LYS A 110 4.57 -26.91 -3.19
C LYS A 110 3.14 -27.05 -3.71
N ALA A 111 2.14 -26.81 -2.85
CA ALA A 111 0.75 -26.84 -3.26
C ALA A 111 0.42 -25.68 -4.20
N ASP A 112 0.88 -24.47 -3.87
CA ASP A 112 0.77 -23.29 -4.73
C ASP A 112 1.40 -23.60 -6.10
N VAL A 113 2.65 -24.11 -6.14
CA VAL A 113 3.34 -24.51 -7.38
C VAL A 113 2.53 -25.53 -8.20
N VAL A 114 1.82 -26.47 -7.56
CA VAL A 114 0.95 -27.44 -8.24
C VAL A 114 -0.32 -26.79 -8.78
N GLU A 115 -0.93 -25.84 -8.06
CA GLU A 115 -2.10 -25.08 -8.52
C GLU A 115 -1.74 -24.14 -9.69
N ASN A 116 -0.62 -23.42 -9.55
CA ASN A 116 -0.02 -22.56 -10.57
C ASN A 116 0.34 -23.34 -11.84
N ASN A 117 0.85 -24.57 -11.71
CA ASN A 117 1.11 -25.42 -12.87
C ASN A 117 -0.19 -25.92 -13.55
N LYS A 118 -1.33 -26.01 -12.85
CA LYS A 118 -2.65 -26.20 -13.50
C LYS A 118 -3.03 -24.95 -14.27
N PHE A 119 -2.97 -23.76 -13.64
CA PHE A 119 -3.20 -22.47 -14.30
C PHE A 119 -2.37 -22.32 -15.59
N ILE A 120 -1.07 -22.61 -15.54
CA ILE A 120 -0.17 -22.55 -16.70
C ILE A 120 -0.59 -23.57 -17.77
N THR A 121 -0.98 -24.78 -17.37
CA THR A 121 -1.44 -25.82 -18.30
C THR A 121 -2.75 -25.42 -18.99
N ASP A 122 -3.71 -24.90 -18.23
CA ASP A 122 -5.01 -24.45 -18.74
C ASP A 122 -4.83 -23.25 -19.67
N PHE A 123 -3.97 -22.29 -19.33
CA PHE A 123 -3.62 -21.18 -20.20
C PHE A 123 -2.97 -21.65 -21.51
N LYS A 124 -1.97 -22.55 -21.43
CA LYS A 124 -1.33 -23.16 -22.62
C LYS A 124 -2.33 -23.90 -23.49
N SER A 125 -3.35 -24.54 -22.91
CA SER A 125 -4.39 -25.24 -23.67
C SER A 125 -5.27 -24.29 -24.50
N LYS A 126 -5.35 -23.01 -24.09
CA LYS A 126 -6.05 -21.93 -24.80
C LYS A 126 -5.16 -21.19 -25.81
N MET A 127 -3.88 -21.57 -25.94
CA MET A 127 -2.96 -21.00 -26.92
C MET A 127 -2.90 -21.83 -28.21
N THR A 128 -3.00 -21.14 -29.35
CA THR A 128 -2.82 -21.72 -30.69
C THR A 128 -1.63 -21.04 -31.37
N ASP A 129 -0.71 -21.82 -31.93
CA ASP A 129 0.50 -21.35 -32.62
C ASP A 129 1.35 -20.32 -31.83
N GLY A 130 1.41 -20.47 -30.50
CA GLY A 130 2.17 -19.57 -29.63
C GLY A 130 1.53 -18.19 -29.46
N LYS A 131 0.21 -18.07 -29.64
CA LYS A 131 -0.61 -16.90 -29.30
C LYS A 131 -1.85 -17.38 -28.56
N LEU A 132 -2.40 -16.56 -27.66
CA LEU A 132 -3.70 -16.89 -27.06
C LEU A 132 -4.80 -16.73 -28.10
N ASP A 133 -5.66 -17.73 -28.26
CA ASP A 133 -6.87 -17.61 -29.08
C ASP A 133 -7.92 -16.84 -28.26
N PHE A 134 -7.77 -15.52 -28.22
CA PHE A 134 -8.75 -14.63 -27.62
C PHE A 134 -10.02 -14.63 -28.46
N LYS A 135 -10.93 -15.55 -28.16
CA LYS A 135 -12.30 -15.55 -28.66
C LYS A 135 -13.11 -14.42 -28.02
N PHE A 136 -12.78 -13.20 -28.43
CA PHE A 136 -13.35 -11.96 -27.93
C PHE A 136 -14.87 -11.83 -28.17
N ASP A 137 -15.41 -12.64 -29.07
CA ASP A 137 -16.84 -12.81 -29.34
C ASP A 137 -17.55 -13.72 -28.32
N GLU A 138 -16.82 -14.57 -27.60
CA GLU A 138 -17.32 -15.32 -26.43
C GLU A 138 -17.26 -14.48 -25.13
N TRP A 139 -16.55 -13.35 -25.12
CA TRP A 139 -16.39 -12.49 -23.94
C TRP A 139 -17.60 -11.57 -23.73
N ASN A 140 -18.05 -11.47 -22.47
CA ASN A 140 -19.09 -10.53 -22.06
C ASN A 140 -18.48 -9.22 -21.50
N PRO A 141 -19.25 -8.11 -21.39
CA PRO A 141 -18.71 -6.83 -20.91
C PRO A 141 -18.12 -6.81 -19.49
N SER A 142 -18.43 -7.77 -18.61
CA SER A 142 -17.73 -7.94 -17.32
C SER A 142 -16.28 -8.34 -17.55
N ASP A 143 -16.04 -9.31 -18.43
CA ASP A 143 -14.72 -9.87 -18.76
C ASP A 143 -13.77 -8.77 -19.28
N TYR A 144 -14.30 -7.78 -20.01
CA TYR A 144 -13.56 -6.58 -20.40
C TYR A 144 -13.39 -5.57 -19.26
N SER A 145 -14.43 -5.37 -18.44
CA SER A 145 -14.39 -4.42 -17.33
C SER A 145 -13.36 -4.81 -16.27
N GLU A 146 -13.22 -6.11 -15.99
CA GLU A 146 -12.18 -6.71 -15.13
C GLU A 146 -10.76 -6.29 -15.57
N LEU A 147 -10.50 -6.21 -16.89
CA LEU A 147 -9.21 -5.84 -17.46
C LEU A 147 -8.96 -4.32 -17.56
N THR A 148 -10.00 -3.48 -17.51
CA THR A 148 -9.82 -2.03 -17.75
C THR A 148 -8.90 -1.32 -16.77
N ASN A 149 -8.88 -1.74 -15.50
CA ASN A 149 -7.94 -1.18 -14.52
C ASN A 149 -6.50 -1.41 -14.99
N THR A 150 -6.16 -2.64 -15.35
CA THR A 150 -4.83 -3.05 -15.82
C THR A 150 -4.43 -2.43 -17.16
N VAL A 151 -5.40 -2.13 -18.04
CA VAL A 151 -5.14 -1.60 -19.40
C VAL A 151 -5.17 -0.07 -19.49
N TYR A 152 -5.94 0.61 -18.62
CA TYR A 152 -6.21 2.05 -18.77
C TYR A 152 -6.00 2.91 -17.52
N ALA A 153 -5.91 2.35 -16.30
CA ALA A 153 -5.87 3.19 -15.09
C ALA A 153 -4.63 4.10 -15.04
N GLU A 154 -3.45 3.59 -15.41
CA GLU A 154 -2.21 4.38 -15.53
C GLU A 154 -2.23 5.44 -16.65
N HIS A 155 -3.27 5.43 -17.49
CA HIS A 155 -3.47 6.38 -18.57
C HIS A 155 -4.61 7.38 -18.30
N ALA A 156 -5.14 7.42 -17.07
CA ALA A 156 -6.26 8.26 -16.67
C ALA A 156 -5.89 9.19 -15.49
N ASP A 157 -5.52 10.44 -15.80
CA ASP A 157 -5.23 11.49 -14.80
C ASP A 157 -6.53 12.00 -14.16
N ILE A 158 -6.81 11.58 -12.92
CA ILE A 158 -7.99 11.97 -12.15
C ILE A 158 -7.72 13.28 -11.39
N VAL A 159 -8.40 14.34 -11.80
CA VAL A 159 -8.33 15.67 -11.16
C VAL A 159 -9.68 16.02 -10.56
N VAL A 160 -9.67 16.40 -9.28
CA VAL A 160 -10.85 16.87 -8.55
C VAL A 160 -10.65 18.31 -8.09
N ASP A 161 -11.45 19.24 -8.62
CA ASP A 161 -11.50 20.63 -8.15
C ASP A 161 -12.71 20.85 -7.23
N GLN A 162 -12.48 20.82 -5.92
CA GLN A 162 -13.50 21.07 -4.89
C GLN A 162 -14.18 22.44 -4.96
N LYS A 163 -13.67 23.39 -5.76
CA LYS A 163 -14.30 24.71 -5.95
C LYS A 163 -15.46 24.68 -6.96
N GLN A 164 -15.59 23.63 -7.76
CA GLN A 164 -16.68 23.49 -8.74
C GLN A 164 -17.94 22.85 -8.11
N VAL A 165 -19.04 22.91 -8.84
CA VAL A 165 -20.24 22.11 -8.54
C VAL A 165 -19.97 20.64 -8.83
N LEU A 166 -20.58 19.70 -8.08
CA LEU A 166 -20.27 18.27 -8.10
C LEU A 166 -20.12 17.65 -9.52
N ALA A 167 -20.99 18.01 -10.46
CA ALA A 167 -20.95 17.51 -11.85
C ALA A 167 -19.69 17.93 -12.65
N GLU A 168 -19.06 19.03 -12.25
CA GLU A 168 -17.90 19.65 -12.88
C GLU A 168 -16.60 19.43 -12.09
N ARG A 169 -16.66 19.00 -10.81
CA ARG A 169 -15.46 18.76 -9.98
C ARG A 169 -14.53 17.71 -10.57
N LEU A 170 -15.09 16.59 -11.03
CA LEU A 170 -14.33 15.47 -11.56
C LEU A 170 -13.98 15.68 -13.04
N THR A 171 -12.69 15.86 -13.32
CA THR A 171 -12.12 15.78 -14.66
C THR A 171 -11.16 14.61 -14.71
N ILE A 172 -11.33 13.71 -15.67
CA ILE A 172 -10.36 12.65 -15.95
C ILE A 172 -9.75 12.95 -17.31
N LYS A 173 -8.42 13.05 -17.40
CA LYS A 173 -7.71 13.37 -18.65
C LYS A 173 -6.97 12.13 -19.18
N PRO A 174 -7.01 11.85 -20.49
CA PRO A 174 -6.22 10.78 -21.08
C PRO A 174 -4.74 11.15 -21.14
N ILE A 175 -3.88 10.28 -20.60
CA ILE A 175 -2.44 10.26 -20.83
C ILE A 175 -2.17 9.21 -21.91
N TYR A 176 -2.10 9.63 -23.18
CA TYR A 176 -1.85 8.69 -24.27
C TYR A 176 -0.38 8.24 -24.29
N PRO A 177 -0.08 6.93 -24.18
CA PRO A 177 1.30 6.45 -24.29
C PRO A 177 1.90 6.75 -25.67
N LYS A 178 3.22 6.90 -25.73
CA LYS A 178 3.94 7.24 -26.96
C LYS A 178 3.75 6.13 -27.99
N GLY A 179 3.12 6.47 -29.12
CA GLY A 179 2.78 5.50 -30.17
C GLY A 179 1.37 4.90 -30.04
N ALA A 180 0.55 5.37 -29.08
CA ALA A 180 -0.86 4.99 -28.97
C ALA A 180 -1.61 5.18 -30.31
N THR A 181 -2.23 4.08 -30.73
CA THR A 181 -3.06 3.96 -31.92
C THR A 181 -4.43 4.58 -31.72
N GLU A 182 -5.10 4.94 -32.81
CA GLU A 182 -6.42 5.58 -32.77
C GLU A 182 -7.50 4.72 -32.10
N THR A 183 -7.42 3.39 -32.25
CA THR A 183 -8.33 2.44 -31.59
C THR A 183 -8.12 2.43 -30.07
N PHE A 184 -6.88 2.28 -29.60
CA PHE A 184 -6.54 2.41 -28.18
C PHE A 184 -6.98 3.75 -27.58
N LYS A 185 -6.75 4.88 -28.28
CA LYS A 185 -7.16 6.21 -27.80
C LYS A 185 -8.67 6.32 -27.58
N LYS A 186 -9.47 5.87 -28.54
CA LYS A 186 -10.94 5.82 -28.42
C LYS A 186 -11.39 4.89 -27.30
N GLY A 187 -10.67 3.79 -27.10
CA GLY A 187 -10.93 2.87 -26.00
C GLY A 187 -10.70 3.52 -24.64
N LEU A 188 -9.58 4.23 -24.47
CA LEU A 188 -9.26 5.00 -23.28
C LEU A 188 -10.27 6.15 -23.05
N ASP A 189 -10.63 6.91 -24.08
CA ASP A 189 -11.64 7.97 -23.98
C ASP A 189 -13.01 7.40 -23.54
N SER A 190 -13.39 6.25 -24.09
CA SER A 190 -14.62 5.55 -23.71
C SER A 190 -14.58 5.02 -22.27
N TYR A 191 -13.44 4.47 -21.84
CA TYR A 191 -13.21 4.08 -20.44
C TYR A 191 -13.29 5.28 -19.50
N ILE A 192 -12.69 6.42 -19.87
CA ILE A 192 -12.71 7.65 -19.08
C ILE A 192 -14.13 8.16 -18.83
N VAL A 193 -15.02 8.07 -19.82
CA VAL A 193 -16.44 8.43 -19.65
C VAL A 193 -17.12 7.48 -18.67
N ALA A 194 -16.93 6.17 -18.82
CA ALA A 194 -17.52 5.15 -17.93
C ALA A 194 -16.97 5.23 -16.50
N GLN A 195 -15.66 5.45 -16.33
CA GLN A 195 -15.01 5.62 -15.03
C GLN A 195 -15.48 6.91 -14.35
N LYS A 196 -15.65 8.02 -15.10
CA LYS A 196 -16.26 9.24 -14.55
C LYS A 196 -17.69 8.97 -14.07
N GLU A 197 -18.50 8.25 -14.84
CA GLU A 197 -19.86 7.89 -14.42
C GLU A 197 -19.87 6.98 -13.17
N LEU A 198 -18.98 6.00 -13.11
CA LEU A 198 -18.80 5.11 -11.96
C LEU A 198 -18.44 5.90 -10.69
N LEU A 199 -17.39 6.72 -10.73
CA LEU A 199 -16.94 7.53 -9.57
C LEU A 199 -18.04 8.49 -9.08
N MET A 200 -18.87 9.02 -9.99
CA MET A 200 -19.99 9.91 -9.66
C MET A 200 -21.22 9.18 -9.08
N LYS A 201 -21.33 7.85 -9.26
CA LYS A 201 -22.50 7.03 -8.84
C LYS A 201 -22.21 6.06 -7.70
N SER A 202 -20.97 5.61 -7.56
CA SER A 202 -20.56 4.61 -6.57
C SER A 202 -19.87 5.25 -5.35
N ASN A 203 -19.57 4.43 -4.35
CA ASN A 203 -18.75 4.86 -3.21
C ASN A 203 -17.30 5.18 -3.63
N GLU A 204 -16.85 4.77 -4.82
CA GLU A 204 -15.44 5.00 -5.23
C GLU A 204 -15.08 6.48 -5.29
N GLY A 205 -16.01 7.36 -5.69
CA GLY A 205 -15.75 8.81 -5.75
C GLY A 205 -15.34 9.43 -4.41
N PHE A 206 -15.71 8.82 -3.29
CA PHE A 206 -15.30 9.27 -1.96
C PHE A 206 -13.80 9.10 -1.72
N TYR A 207 -13.21 7.97 -2.16
CA TYR A 207 -11.76 7.74 -2.08
C TYR A 207 -10.94 8.73 -2.92
N TYR A 208 -11.55 9.33 -3.95
CA TYR A 208 -10.95 10.41 -4.76
C TYR A 208 -11.29 11.81 -4.24
N ASN A 209 -11.81 11.95 -3.02
CA ASN A 209 -12.22 13.23 -2.42
C ASN A 209 -13.18 14.04 -3.32
N LEU A 210 -14.11 13.38 -4.02
CA LEU A 210 -15.08 14.03 -4.92
C LEU A 210 -16.13 14.89 -4.18
N TYR A 211 -16.47 14.47 -2.96
CA TYR A 211 -17.49 15.07 -2.12
C TYR A 211 -16.86 15.92 -1.01
N THR A 212 -17.47 17.06 -0.70
CA THR A 212 -17.08 17.86 0.48
C THR A 212 -17.47 17.11 1.77
N LYS A 213 -16.79 17.43 2.89
CA LYS A 213 -17.09 16.89 4.22
C LYS A 213 -18.59 16.87 4.57
N GLU A 214 -19.31 17.95 4.23
CA GLU A 214 -20.74 18.11 4.51
C GLU A 214 -21.63 17.29 3.55
N GLU A 215 -21.29 17.22 2.25
CA GLU A 215 -21.99 16.34 1.31
C GLU A 215 -21.79 14.86 1.66
N SER A 216 -20.57 14.46 2.02
CA SER A 216 -20.24 13.11 2.46
C SER A 216 -21.07 12.70 3.66
N LYS A 217 -21.08 13.54 4.70
CA LYS A 217 -21.92 13.36 5.89
C LYS A 217 -23.41 13.23 5.55
N GLN A 218 -23.94 14.06 4.66
CA GLN A 218 -25.35 13.99 4.26
C GLN A 218 -25.68 12.69 3.50
N MET A 219 -24.78 12.23 2.63
CA MET A 219 -24.90 10.95 1.94
C MET A 219 -24.80 9.76 2.91
N PHE A 220 -23.88 9.82 3.88
CA PHE A 220 -23.74 8.81 4.93
C PHE A 220 -25.00 8.67 5.76
N GLN A 221 -25.47 9.77 6.38
CA GLN A 221 -26.67 9.80 7.20
C GLN A 221 -27.90 9.27 6.42
N LYS A 222 -28.07 9.70 5.17
CA LYS A 222 -29.19 9.26 4.32
C LYS A 222 -29.18 7.75 4.05
N ASN A 223 -28.01 7.17 3.79
CA ASN A 223 -27.88 5.73 3.55
C ASN A 223 -28.05 4.92 4.85
N TRP A 224 -27.49 5.42 5.96
CA TRP A 224 -27.69 4.84 7.27
C TRP A 224 -29.16 4.84 7.69
N ASP A 225 -29.84 5.99 7.64
CA ASP A 225 -31.24 6.11 8.10
C ASP A 225 -32.15 5.12 7.37
N LYS A 226 -31.90 4.90 6.07
CA LYS A 226 -32.57 3.88 5.26
C LYS A 226 -32.24 2.46 5.77
N PHE A 227 -30.96 2.10 5.81
CA PHE A 227 -30.50 0.77 6.26
C PHE A 227 -31.04 0.44 7.66
N TYR A 228 -30.94 1.39 8.60
CA TYR A 228 -31.33 1.18 9.98
C TYR A 228 -32.84 1.06 10.15
N ALA A 229 -33.64 1.82 9.38
CA ALA A 229 -35.10 1.64 9.35
C ALA A 229 -35.50 0.25 8.82
N ASP A 230 -34.88 -0.19 7.71
CA ASP A 230 -35.11 -1.52 7.12
C ASP A 230 -34.67 -2.65 8.07
N TYR A 231 -33.56 -2.45 8.80
CA TYR A 231 -33.03 -3.38 9.80
C TYR A 231 -33.96 -3.51 11.00
N LEU A 232 -34.44 -2.38 11.55
CA LEU A 232 -35.39 -2.36 12.66
C LEU A 232 -36.72 -3.04 12.29
N GLU A 233 -37.16 -3.00 11.03
CA GLU A 233 -38.35 -3.73 10.58
C GLU A 233 -38.06 -5.24 10.42
N LEU A 234 -36.90 -5.60 9.86
CA LEU A 234 -36.48 -7.00 9.74
C LEU A 234 -36.43 -7.69 11.11
N ILE A 235 -35.77 -7.12 12.12
CA ILE A 235 -35.60 -7.77 13.43
C ILE A 235 -36.92 -7.93 14.22
N LYS A 236 -37.97 -7.15 13.92
CA LYS A 236 -39.32 -7.40 14.49
C LYS A 236 -39.91 -8.73 14.02
N THR A 237 -39.59 -9.14 12.79
CA THR A 237 -40.13 -10.36 12.16
C THR A 237 -39.17 -11.55 12.21
N LYS A 238 -37.85 -11.28 12.24
CA LYS A 238 -36.76 -12.27 12.33
C LYS A 238 -35.70 -11.79 13.35
N PRO A 239 -35.92 -11.96 14.67
CA PRO A 239 -35.05 -11.38 15.71
C PRO A 239 -33.57 -11.81 15.68
N ASP A 240 -33.26 -13.00 15.14
CA ASP A 240 -31.88 -13.47 14.98
C ASP A 240 -31.25 -13.09 13.61
N ALA A 241 -31.95 -12.35 12.74
CA ALA A 241 -31.39 -11.91 11.47
C ALA A 241 -30.24 -10.91 11.70
N LEU A 242 -29.14 -11.08 10.97
CA LEU A 242 -27.91 -10.29 11.07
C LEU A 242 -27.25 -10.25 12.46
N LYS A 243 -27.61 -11.17 13.37
CA LYS A 243 -27.02 -11.28 14.71
C LYS A 243 -25.50 -11.39 14.70
N ASP A 244 -24.95 -12.11 13.71
CA ASP A 244 -23.51 -12.30 13.54
C ASP A 244 -22.77 -11.01 13.15
N TYR A 245 -23.49 -10.01 12.61
CA TYR A 245 -22.97 -8.69 12.25
C TYR A 245 -23.31 -7.60 13.28
N LYS A 246 -23.83 -7.98 14.46
CA LYS A 246 -24.23 -7.02 15.50
C LYS A 246 -23.10 -6.05 15.86
N SER A 247 -21.86 -6.54 15.95
CA SER A 247 -20.69 -5.70 16.24
C SER A 247 -20.44 -4.63 15.19
N ASN A 248 -20.58 -4.95 13.89
CA ASN A 248 -20.43 -3.98 12.80
C ASN A 248 -21.56 -2.94 12.81
N ILE A 249 -22.78 -3.35 13.18
CA ILE A 249 -23.92 -2.43 13.32
C ILE A 249 -23.71 -1.49 14.53
N GLU A 250 -23.19 -1.99 15.65
CA GLU A 250 -22.86 -1.17 16.82
C GLU A 250 -21.71 -0.20 16.54
N GLN A 251 -20.65 -0.64 15.84
CA GLN A 251 -19.57 0.22 15.36
C GLN A 251 -20.10 1.37 14.47
N LEU A 252 -20.94 1.08 13.48
CA LEU A 252 -21.52 2.13 12.63
C LEU A 252 -22.36 3.14 13.42
N VAL A 253 -23.06 2.72 14.48
CA VAL A 253 -23.78 3.65 15.38
C VAL A 253 -22.80 4.59 16.10
N GLU A 254 -21.65 4.09 16.53
CA GLU A 254 -20.61 4.90 17.17
C GLU A 254 -19.94 5.87 16.18
N GLU A 255 -19.62 5.44 14.95
CA GLU A 255 -19.09 6.31 13.89
C GLU A 255 -20.04 7.48 13.54
N ILE A 256 -21.35 7.22 13.49
CA ILE A 256 -22.39 8.25 13.28
C ILE A 256 -22.45 9.23 14.43
N ALA A 257 -22.33 8.74 15.67
CA ALA A 257 -22.28 9.59 16.86
C ALA A 257 -20.98 10.43 16.92
N ALA A 258 -19.86 9.89 16.42
CA ALA A 258 -18.59 10.59 16.29
C ALA A 258 -18.62 11.68 15.20
N ASN A 259 -19.50 11.56 14.20
CA ASN A 259 -19.73 12.57 13.16
C ASN A 259 -18.42 12.94 12.42
N THR A 260 -17.62 11.94 12.08
CA THR A 260 -16.25 12.16 11.58
C THR A 260 -16.26 12.97 10.27
N GLY A 261 -17.16 12.64 9.36
CA GLY A 261 -17.51 13.38 8.14
C GLY A 261 -16.39 13.42 7.09
N ASP A 262 -15.23 12.86 7.39
CA ASP A 262 -14.15 12.67 6.43
C ASP A 262 -14.64 11.86 5.21
N PRO A 263 -14.32 12.25 3.95
CA PRO A 263 -14.76 11.52 2.78
C PRO A 263 -14.23 10.08 2.71
N TYR A 264 -12.98 9.82 3.08
CA TYR A 264 -12.36 8.50 3.00
C TYR A 264 -12.95 7.55 4.05
N GLU A 265 -13.06 7.98 5.31
CA GLU A 265 -13.77 7.20 6.34
C GLU A 265 -15.23 6.95 5.94
N THR A 266 -15.91 7.97 5.43
CA THR A 266 -17.28 7.86 4.92
C THR A 266 -17.39 6.81 3.81
N ALA A 267 -16.38 6.68 2.94
CA ALA A 267 -16.34 5.66 1.88
C ALA A 267 -16.35 4.23 2.45
N ASN A 268 -15.56 4.00 3.51
CA ASN A 268 -15.47 2.72 4.21
C ASN A 268 -16.81 2.40 4.91
N SER A 269 -17.35 3.34 5.68
CA SER A 269 -18.64 3.17 6.38
C SER A 269 -19.81 3.01 5.40
N LEU A 270 -19.83 3.71 4.27
CA LEU A 270 -20.81 3.50 3.19
C LEU A 270 -20.67 2.13 2.53
N SER A 271 -19.45 1.61 2.41
CA SER A 271 -19.21 0.27 1.84
C SER A 271 -19.66 -0.83 2.81
N MET A 272 -19.46 -0.63 4.12
CA MET A 272 -20.04 -1.47 5.17
C MET A 272 -21.59 -1.42 5.14
N ILE A 273 -22.19 -0.23 5.01
CA ILE A 273 -23.66 -0.09 4.88
C ILE A 273 -24.18 -0.79 3.61
N LYS A 274 -23.46 -0.73 2.48
CA LYS A 274 -23.83 -1.44 1.24
C LYS A 274 -23.81 -2.97 1.45
N PHE A 275 -22.76 -3.49 2.10
CA PHE A 275 -22.65 -4.90 2.46
C PHE A 275 -23.79 -5.35 3.39
N LEU A 276 -24.02 -4.63 4.49
CA LEU A 276 -25.07 -4.95 5.47
C LEU A 276 -26.47 -4.85 4.86
N SER A 277 -26.71 -3.89 3.96
CA SER A 277 -27.96 -3.77 3.20
C SER A 277 -28.17 -4.97 2.27
N SER A 278 -27.10 -5.52 1.68
CA SER A 278 -27.17 -6.71 0.82
C SER A 278 -27.45 -7.98 1.63
N GLU A 279 -26.84 -8.11 2.81
CA GLU A 279 -27.14 -9.17 3.78
C GLU A 279 -28.57 -9.06 4.34
N LEU A 280 -29.08 -7.84 4.54
CA LEU A 280 -30.46 -7.57 4.96
C LEU A 280 -31.46 -8.02 3.88
N VAL A 281 -31.24 -7.66 2.62
CA VAL A 281 -32.07 -8.12 1.49
C VAL A 281 -32.02 -9.65 1.35
N ARG A 282 -30.86 -10.27 1.57
CA ARG A 282 -30.73 -11.73 1.63
C ARG A 282 -31.51 -12.35 2.78
N ALA A 283 -31.44 -11.76 3.97
CA ALA A 283 -32.20 -12.23 5.13
C ALA A 283 -33.72 -12.06 4.93
N GLN A 284 -34.16 -11.08 4.15
CA GLN A 284 -35.57 -10.89 3.77
C GLN A 284 -36.03 -11.88 2.70
N THR A 285 -35.34 -11.94 1.55
CA THR A 285 -35.79 -12.60 0.31
C THR A 285 -35.24 -14.01 0.09
N GLY A 286 -34.12 -14.36 0.74
CA GLY A 286 -33.33 -15.55 0.46
C GLY A 286 -32.25 -15.37 -0.62
N ALA A 287 -32.21 -14.23 -1.33
CA ALA A 287 -31.26 -13.92 -2.38
C ALA A 287 -30.55 -12.58 -2.14
N TYR A 288 -29.32 -12.44 -2.64
CA TYR A 288 -28.67 -11.13 -2.69
C TYR A 288 -29.41 -10.22 -3.69
N PRO A 289 -29.38 -8.89 -3.49
CA PRO A 289 -29.81 -7.97 -4.54
C PRO A 289 -28.92 -8.15 -5.78
N GLU A 290 -29.48 -7.99 -6.97
CA GLU A 290 -28.68 -7.77 -8.17
C GLU A 290 -27.98 -6.42 -8.01
N GLU A 291 -26.64 -6.41 -8.01
CA GLU A 291 -25.90 -5.14 -8.04
C GLU A 291 -26.04 -4.49 -9.41
N GLU A 292 -26.26 -3.17 -9.44
CA GLU A 292 -26.18 -2.38 -10.67
C GLU A 292 -24.72 -2.38 -11.15
N ASN A 293 -24.38 -3.33 -12.02
CA ASN A 293 -23.04 -3.52 -12.54
C ASN A 293 -22.71 -2.40 -13.54
N LEU A 294 -22.21 -1.27 -13.03
CA LEU A 294 -21.69 -0.16 -13.79
C LEU A 294 -20.38 -0.57 -14.47
N GLN A 295 -20.50 -1.09 -15.68
CA GLN A 295 -19.39 -1.65 -16.46
C GLN A 295 -18.45 -0.55 -16.97
N LYS A 296 -17.19 -0.60 -16.51
CA LYS A 296 -16.09 0.25 -16.99
C LYS A 296 -15.83 0.10 -18.50
N CYS A 297 -16.29 -0.98 -19.13
CA CYS A 297 -16.10 -1.28 -20.55
C CYS A 297 -17.35 -1.81 -21.27
N GLY A 298 -18.53 -1.22 -20.98
CA GLY A 298 -19.78 -1.57 -21.67
C GLY A 298 -19.76 -1.26 -23.18
N GLU A 299 -19.07 -0.20 -23.58
CA GLU A 299 -19.06 0.30 -24.96
C GLU A 299 -18.03 -0.40 -25.86
N LYS A 300 -18.35 -0.48 -27.15
CA LYS A 300 -17.56 -1.22 -28.14
C LYS A 300 -16.17 -0.62 -28.37
N GLU A 301 -16.05 0.70 -28.32
CA GLU A 301 -14.80 1.43 -28.44
C GLU A 301 -13.82 1.05 -27.33
N CYS A 302 -14.28 0.98 -26.07
CA CYS A 302 -13.50 0.50 -24.93
C CYS A 302 -12.99 -0.93 -25.16
N GLN A 303 -13.89 -1.83 -25.56
CA GLN A 303 -13.58 -3.24 -25.81
C GLN A 303 -12.54 -3.41 -26.92
N LEU A 304 -12.69 -2.69 -28.05
CA LEU A 304 -11.73 -2.74 -29.16
C LEU A 304 -10.34 -2.23 -28.76
N GLY A 305 -10.25 -1.22 -27.89
CA GLY A 305 -8.96 -0.75 -27.36
C GLY A 305 -8.30 -1.78 -26.43
N VAL A 306 -9.07 -2.47 -25.58
CA VAL A 306 -8.59 -3.59 -24.76
C VAL A 306 -8.11 -4.74 -25.65
N GLN A 307 -8.89 -5.15 -26.65
CA GLN A 307 -8.49 -6.16 -27.62
C GLN A 307 -7.19 -5.78 -28.34
N GLU A 308 -7.04 -4.52 -28.75
CA GLU A 308 -5.81 -4.06 -29.41
C GLU A 308 -4.60 -4.11 -28.48
N PHE A 309 -4.75 -3.71 -27.21
CA PHE A 309 -3.70 -3.82 -26.20
C PHE A 309 -3.29 -5.30 -26.02
N LEU A 310 -4.25 -6.18 -25.77
CA LEU A 310 -4.03 -7.61 -25.57
C LEU A 310 -3.32 -8.28 -26.76
N ASN A 311 -3.70 -7.93 -27.99
CA ASN A 311 -3.06 -8.44 -29.21
C ASN A 311 -1.61 -7.95 -29.42
N LYS A 312 -1.16 -6.92 -28.68
CA LYS A 312 0.21 -6.41 -28.70
C LYS A 312 1.09 -6.98 -27.57
N GLN A 313 0.48 -7.56 -26.52
CA GLN A 313 1.23 -8.14 -25.41
C GLN A 313 1.88 -9.47 -25.81
N ASP A 314 3.15 -9.65 -25.42
CA ASP A 314 3.82 -10.95 -25.53
C ASP A 314 3.48 -11.83 -24.31
N LEU A 315 2.22 -12.26 -24.26
CA LEU A 315 1.75 -13.19 -23.22
C LEU A 315 2.49 -14.53 -23.26
N THR A 316 3.12 -14.89 -24.38
CA THR A 316 3.88 -16.14 -24.52
C THR A 316 5.19 -16.05 -23.75
N SER A 317 5.92 -14.95 -23.87
CA SER A 317 7.12 -14.69 -23.06
C SER A 317 6.77 -14.54 -21.58
N LYS A 318 5.74 -13.75 -21.24
CA LYS A 318 5.28 -13.60 -19.84
C LYS A 318 4.90 -14.93 -19.19
N LEU A 319 4.21 -15.81 -19.91
CA LEU A 319 3.84 -17.15 -19.41
C LEU A 319 5.06 -18.05 -19.23
N ALA A 320 6.05 -17.96 -20.12
CA ALA A 320 7.29 -18.72 -20.00
C ALA A 320 8.15 -18.22 -18.83
N ALA A 321 8.19 -16.91 -18.58
CA ALA A 321 8.82 -16.31 -17.41
C ALA A 321 8.11 -16.75 -16.11
N LEU A 322 6.78 -16.69 -16.07
CA LEU A 322 5.97 -17.17 -14.94
C LEU A 322 6.16 -18.67 -14.67
N GLU A 323 6.21 -19.52 -15.71
CA GLU A 323 6.48 -20.95 -15.56
C GLU A 323 7.90 -21.23 -15.05
N LYS A 324 8.90 -20.50 -15.55
CA LYS A 324 10.29 -20.56 -15.10
C LYS A 324 10.42 -20.15 -13.63
N ALA A 325 9.72 -19.08 -13.22
CA ALA A 325 9.69 -18.61 -11.83
C ALA A 325 8.97 -19.61 -10.91
N ASN A 326 7.77 -20.07 -11.29
CA ASN A 326 6.96 -21.02 -10.52
C ASN A 326 7.68 -22.37 -10.30
N ASN A 327 8.47 -22.83 -11.27
CA ASN A 327 9.24 -24.07 -11.16
C ASN A 327 10.70 -23.84 -10.71
N SER A 328 11.05 -22.64 -10.25
CA SER A 328 12.38 -22.34 -9.73
C SER A 328 12.63 -23.04 -8.38
N PRO A 329 13.77 -23.70 -8.17
CA PRO A 329 14.13 -24.23 -6.85
C PRO A 329 14.38 -23.12 -5.82
N GLU A 330 14.65 -21.89 -6.25
CA GLU A 330 14.82 -20.74 -5.36
C GLU A 330 13.49 -20.26 -4.78
N LEU A 331 12.34 -20.52 -5.43
CA LEU A 331 11.02 -20.06 -4.96
C LEU A 331 10.73 -20.47 -3.51
N ILE A 332 10.95 -21.75 -3.17
CA ILE A 332 10.76 -22.26 -1.80
C ILE A 332 11.70 -21.54 -0.82
N LYS A 333 12.94 -21.28 -1.21
CA LYS A 333 13.95 -20.60 -0.38
C LYS A 333 13.59 -19.13 -0.17
N ASP A 334 13.06 -18.47 -1.19
CA ASP A 334 12.68 -17.06 -1.15
C ASP A 334 11.43 -16.84 -0.30
N THR A 335 10.40 -17.70 -0.46
CA THR A 335 9.25 -17.69 0.45
C THR A 335 9.68 -17.98 1.89
N LEU A 336 10.60 -18.94 2.14
CA LEU A 336 11.11 -19.18 3.49
C LEU A 336 11.83 -17.97 4.09
N ILE A 337 12.63 -17.24 3.31
CA ILE A 337 13.28 -15.99 3.75
C ILE A 337 12.22 -14.93 4.08
N LEU A 338 11.20 -14.77 3.24
CA LEU A 338 10.07 -13.85 3.48
C LEU A 338 9.31 -14.19 4.76
N CYS A 339 8.92 -15.45 4.94
CA CYS A 339 8.23 -15.93 6.14
C CYS A 339 9.09 -15.76 7.40
N LYS A 340 10.41 -15.99 7.31
CA LYS A 340 11.36 -15.81 8.41
C LYS A 340 11.51 -14.32 8.78
N SER A 341 11.56 -13.43 7.79
CA SER A 341 11.62 -11.97 8.03
C SER A 341 10.33 -11.47 8.68
N ASN A 342 9.18 -11.99 8.25
CA ASN A 342 7.88 -11.72 8.85
C ASN A 342 7.79 -12.24 10.30
N LEU A 343 8.28 -13.45 10.60
CA LEU A 343 8.40 -13.94 11.98
C LEU A 343 9.33 -13.05 12.82
N ALA A 344 10.48 -12.67 12.25
CA ALA A 344 11.48 -11.82 12.89
C ALA A 344 10.89 -10.45 13.27
N SER A 345 10.17 -9.79 12.36
CA SER A 345 9.58 -8.45 12.60
C SER A 345 8.60 -8.45 13.79
N ARG A 346 7.82 -9.53 13.95
CA ARG A 346 6.90 -9.72 15.09
C ARG A 346 7.65 -9.92 16.42
N GLY A 347 8.84 -10.50 16.42
CA GLY A 347 9.64 -10.79 17.63
C GLY A 347 10.81 -9.85 17.94
N LEU A 348 10.83 -8.64 17.40
CA LEU A 348 11.88 -7.64 17.69
C LEU A 348 11.86 -7.15 19.15
N LYS A 349 13.05 -6.91 19.73
CA LYS A 349 13.30 -6.63 21.16
C LYS A 349 12.62 -5.34 21.65
N ALA A 350 11.93 -5.42 22.79
CA ALA A 350 11.26 -4.27 23.40
C ALA A 350 12.18 -3.22 24.08
N SER A 351 13.46 -3.56 24.32
CA SER A 351 14.43 -2.68 25.02
C SER A 351 14.73 -1.37 24.28
N ASP A 352 14.51 -1.35 22.97
CA ASP A 352 15.11 -0.36 22.11
C ASP A 352 14.18 0.87 21.97
N SER A 353 12.87 0.65 22.08
CA SER A 353 11.85 1.71 22.18
C SER A 353 12.07 2.62 23.39
N GLU A 354 12.58 2.10 24.52
CA GLU A 354 12.93 2.93 25.68
C GLU A 354 14.00 3.98 25.35
N SER A 355 14.94 3.65 24.45
CA SER A 355 16.06 4.53 24.11
C SER A 355 15.59 5.68 23.22
N MET A 356 14.74 5.39 22.24
CA MET A 356 14.11 6.42 21.42
C MET A 356 13.13 7.30 22.25
N LEU A 357 12.36 6.70 23.16
CA LEU A 357 11.49 7.44 24.08
C LEU A 357 12.26 8.44 24.98
N LYS A 358 13.45 8.07 25.45
CA LYS A 358 14.34 8.94 26.24
C LYS A 358 14.96 10.07 25.40
N LEU A 359 15.17 9.83 24.10
CA LEU A 359 15.81 10.74 23.15
C LEU A 359 14.84 11.75 22.54
N ALA A 360 13.59 11.34 22.27
CA ALA A 360 12.58 12.13 21.59
C ALA A 360 12.32 13.54 22.18
N PRO A 361 12.34 13.78 23.51
CA PRO A 361 12.19 15.13 24.05
C PRO A 361 13.31 16.10 23.66
N GLU A 362 14.54 15.60 23.44
CA GLU A 362 15.65 16.43 22.97
C GLU A 362 15.60 16.60 21.45
N LEU A 363 15.21 15.54 20.71
CA LEU A 363 14.98 15.64 19.27
C LEU A 363 13.89 16.67 18.93
N LYS A 364 12.76 16.68 19.66
CA LYS A 364 11.68 17.69 19.51
C LYS A 364 12.19 19.12 19.70
N LYS A 365 13.00 19.39 20.74
CA LYS A 365 13.63 20.72 20.94
C LYS A 365 14.60 21.07 19.82
N ARG A 366 15.41 20.10 19.41
CA ARG A 366 16.41 20.24 18.34
C ARG A 366 15.72 20.57 17.01
N PHE A 367 14.63 19.91 16.70
CA PHE A 367 13.76 20.19 15.56
C PHE A 367 13.27 21.65 15.58
N VAL A 368 12.60 22.10 16.64
CA VAL A 368 12.13 23.51 16.74
C VAL A 368 13.28 24.52 16.61
N LYS A 369 14.44 24.24 17.22
CA LYS A 369 15.61 25.12 17.17
C LYS A 369 16.13 25.33 15.74
N PHE A 370 16.15 24.28 14.93
CA PHE A 370 16.77 24.29 13.60
C PHE A 370 15.74 24.43 12.47
N ALA A 371 14.75 23.54 12.38
CA ALA A 371 13.71 23.54 11.35
C ALA A 371 12.87 24.84 11.37
N ALA A 372 12.50 25.33 12.56
CA ALA A 372 11.76 26.58 12.70
C ALA A 372 12.66 27.82 12.87
N LYS A 373 13.96 27.77 12.56
CA LYS A 373 14.93 28.88 12.79
C LYS A 373 14.46 30.23 12.23
N GLY A 374 13.88 30.25 11.04
CA GLY A 374 13.35 31.46 10.39
C GLY A 374 12.02 31.99 10.94
N PHE A 375 11.32 31.23 11.77
CA PHE A 375 9.92 31.51 12.12
C PHE A 375 9.76 32.63 13.17
N SER A 376 8.54 33.18 13.24
CA SER A 376 8.14 34.11 14.28
C SER A 376 8.28 33.49 15.68
N SER A 377 8.52 34.30 16.71
CA SER A 377 8.56 33.82 18.10
C SER A 377 7.26 33.14 18.51
N HIS A 378 6.13 33.62 17.99
CA HIS A 378 4.82 33.00 18.20
C HIS A 378 4.76 31.59 17.63
N SER A 379 5.12 31.39 16.36
CA SER A 379 5.17 30.05 15.74
C SER A 379 6.16 29.11 16.42
N LYS A 380 7.31 29.60 16.89
CA LYS A 380 8.28 28.76 17.63
C LYS A 380 7.68 28.21 18.91
N THR A 381 7.07 29.05 19.73
CA THR A 381 6.37 28.62 20.95
C THR A 381 5.14 27.76 20.66
N ALA A 382 4.39 28.07 19.60
CA ALA A 382 3.24 27.26 19.19
C ALA A 382 3.65 25.86 18.71
N LEU A 383 4.72 25.76 17.90
CA LEU A 383 5.27 24.48 17.43
C LEU A 383 5.88 23.67 18.59
N GLU A 384 6.63 24.30 19.49
CA GLU A 384 7.17 23.65 20.69
C GLU A 384 6.06 23.06 21.56
N LYS A 385 4.99 23.83 21.79
CA LYS A 385 3.79 23.34 22.49
C LYS A 385 3.11 22.21 21.74
N TYR A 386 2.92 22.35 20.42
CA TYR A 386 2.29 21.33 19.59
C TYR A 386 3.03 19.99 19.67
N LEU A 387 4.35 20.01 19.43
CA LEU A 387 5.19 18.81 19.50
C LEU A 387 5.24 18.21 20.93
N ALA A 388 5.13 19.01 21.99
CA ALA A 388 5.18 18.53 23.37
C ALA A 388 3.85 17.95 23.86
N ASP A 389 2.74 18.66 23.62
CA ASP A 389 1.44 18.38 24.25
C ASP A 389 0.46 17.64 23.32
N GLU A 390 0.46 17.98 22.04
CA GLU A 390 -0.56 17.59 21.04
C GLU A 390 -0.08 16.51 20.05
N LEU A 391 1.23 16.25 19.98
CA LEU A 391 1.84 15.20 19.16
C LEU A 391 2.32 14.03 20.02
N HIS A 392 1.59 12.91 19.95
CA HIS A 392 1.92 11.65 20.59
C HIS A 392 2.94 10.84 19.80
N LEU A 393 3.74 10.02 20.48
CA LEU A 393 4.62 9.03 19.87
C LEU A 393 4.16 7.63 20.30
N SER A 394 3.61 6.88 19.36
CA SER A 394 3.22 5.48 19.51
C SER A 394 4.44 4.60 19.27
N PHE A 395 4.72 3.68 20.18
CA PHE A 395 5.83 2.72 20.08
C PHE A 395 5.33 1.28 20.01
N LYS A 396 4.06 1.03 20.29
CA LYS A 396 3.43 -0.25 19.98
C LYS A 396 2.98 -0.26 18.53
N LEU A 397 3.48 -1.24 17.81
CA LEU A 397 2.76 -1.77 16.66
C LEU A 397 1.38 -2.29 17.11
N PRO A 398 0.40 -2.41 16.20
CA PRO A 398 -0.82 -3.15 16.46
C PRO A 398 -0.50 -4.52 17.08
N ALA A 399 -1.08 -4.82 18.24
CA ALA A 399 -0.86 -6.09 18.93
C ALA A 399 -1.68 -7.25 18.30
N SER A 400 -2.24 -7.03 17.12
CA SER A 400 -3.04 -8.00 16.36
C SER A 400 -2.26 -9.30 16.12
N GLU A 401 -0.95 -9.20 15.89
CA GLU A 401 -0.14 -10.37 15.57
C GLU A 401 1.11 -10.52 16.44
N THR A 402 1.13 -11.63 17.18
CA THR A 402 2.29 -12.09 17.94
C THR A 402 3.09 -13.10 17.12
N VAL A 403 4.29 -13.43 17.59
CA VAL A 403 5.06 -14.59 17.10
C VAL A 403 4.22 -15.88 17.13
N GLN A 404 3.27 -16.01 18.06
CA GLN A 404 2.39 -17.19 18.15
C GLN A 404 1.25 -17.16 17.13
N SER A 405 0.56 -16.03 16.91
CA SER A 405 -0.56 -15.99 15.97
C SER A 405 -0.10 -16.25 14.54
N PHE A 406 1.05 -15.71 14.14
CA PHE A 406 1.66 -16.04 12.84
C PHE A 406 1.93 -17.54 12.68
N ILE A 407 2.42 -18.21 13.74
CA ILE A 407 2.61 -19.67 13.74
C ILE A 407 1.26 -20.40 13.63
N ASP A 408 0.24 -19.94 14.36
CA ASP A 408 -1.11 -20.51 14.32
C ASP A 408 -1.78 -20.31 12.94
N ASP A 409 -1.52 -19.19 12.26
CA ASP A 409 -2.03 -18.88 10.91
C ASP A 409 -1.35 -19.73 9.82
N ILE A 410 -0.05 -20.04 9.97
CA ILE A 410 0.61 -21.07 9.14
C ILE A 410 -0.06 -22.44 9.35
N HIS A 411 -0.26 -22.84 10.61
CA HIS A 411 -0.89 -24.11 10.95
C HIS A 411 -2.34 -24.21 10.42
N GLU A 412 -3.13 -23.14 10.49
CA GLU A 412 -4.48 -23.09 9.91
C GLU A 412 -4.44 -23.16 8.38
N SER A 413 -3.54 -22.40 7.75
CA SER A 413 -3.34 -22.44 6.29
C SER A 413 -2.97 -23.85 5.82
N HIS A 414 -1.99 -24.49 6.45
CA HIS A 414 -1.55 -25.85 6.11
C HIS A 414 -2.65 -26.91 6.38
N LYS A 415 -3.42 -26.75 7.46
CA LYS A 415 -4.60 -27.58 7.71
C LYS A 415 -5.68 -27.39 6.64
N SER A 416 -5.89 -26.17 6.16
CA SER A 416 -6.88 -25.88 5.11
C SER A 416 -6.53 -26.55 3.77
N LEU A 417 -5.25 -26.61 3.42
CA LEU A 417 -4.73 -27.33 2.26
C LEU A 417 -5.17 -28.80 2.26
N SER A 418 -5.09 -29.48 3.41
CA SER A 418 -5.53 -30.88 3.54
C SER A 418 -7.04 -31.10 3.41
N ALA A 419 -7.86 -30.05 3.58
CA ALA A 419 -9.31 -30.10 3.46
C ALA A 419 -9.84 -29.63 2.07
N SER A 420 -8.93 -29.12 1.23
CA SER A 420 -9.23 -28.57 -0.10
C SER A 420 -9.30 -29.67 -1.18
N GLU A 421 -10.36 -30.47 -1.14
CA GLU A 421 -10.74 -31.36 -2.27
C GLU A 421 -11.57 -30.63 -3.35
N SER A 422 -11.68 -29.29 -3.31
CA SER A 422 -12.41 -28.56 -4.35
C SER A 422 -11.69 -28.67 -5.68
N VAL A 423 -12.35 -29.34 -6.64
CA VAL A 423 -12.04 -29.18 -8.06
C VAL A 423 -12.15 -27.69 -8.39
N PRO A 424 -11.08 -27.05 -8.91
CA PRO A 424 -11.16 -25.67 -9.35
C PRO A 424 -12.27 -25.53 -10.40
N GLU A 425 -13.10 -24.50 -10.26
CA GLU A 425 -14.02 -24.10 -11.33
C GLU A 425 -13.15 -23.63 -12.52
N GLU A 426 -13.54 -23.93 -13.77
CA GLU A 426 -12.72 -23.57 -14.94
C GLU A 426 -12.53 -22.04 -14.99
N ALA A 427 -11.30 -21.58 -14.76
CA ALA A 427 -10.99 -20.16 -14.72
C ALA A 427 -11.28 -19.49 -16.06
N LYS A 428 -11.99 -18.35 -16.03
CA LYS A 428 -12.31 -17.61 -17.25
C LYS A 428 -11.02 -17.16 -17.92
N THR A 429 -11.07 -17.04 -19.25
CA THR A 429 -9.91 -16.55 -19.99
C THR A 429 -9.55 -15.09 -19.63
N SER A 430 -10.52 -14.25 -19.24
CA SER A 430 -10.25 -12.89 -18.73
C SER A 430 -9.44 -12.90 -17.43
N ASP A 431 -9.85 -13.71 -16.44
CA ASP A 431 -9.16 -13.83 -15.15
C ASP A 431 -7.69 -14.22 -15.35
N LEU A 432 -7.44 -15.26 -16.16
CA LEU A 432 -6.09 -15.74 -16.44
C LEU A 432 -5.23 -14.68 -17.16
N VAL A 433 -5.82 -13.97 -18.12
CA VAL A 433 -5.16 -12.90 -18.87
C VAL A 433 -4.84 -11.70 -17.97
N ASN A 434 -5.75 -11.33 -17.07
CA ASN A 434 -5.56 -10.22 -16.14
C ASN A 434 -4.40 -10.50 -15.18
N GLN A 435 -4.36 -11.70 -14.60
CA GLN A 435 -3.24 -12.15 -13.75
C GLN A 435 -1.90 -12.14 -14.51
N LEU A 436 -1.89 -12.61 -15.77
CA LEU A 436 -0.67 -12.68 -16.57
C LEU A 436 -0.16 -11.32 -17.06
N ILE A 437 -1.03 -10.32 -17.24
CA ILE A 437 -0.61 -8.95 -17.58
C ILE A 437 -0.13 -8.21 -16.33
N GLY A 438 -0.79 -8.42 -15.19
CA GLY A 438 -0.32 -7.93 -13.89
C GLY A 438 0.97 -8.58 -13.41
N TYR A 439 1.38 -9.73 -14.00
CA TYR A 439 2.72 -10.27 -13.83
C TYR A 439 3.75 -9.39 -14.53
N ASP A 440 4.47 -8.63 -13.71
CA ASP A 440 5.63 -7.87 -14.12
C ASP A 440 6.86 -8.79 -14.13
N GLU A 441 7.55 -8.88 -15.26
CA GLU A 441 8.79 -9.67 -15.39
C GLU A 441 9.92 -9.05 -14.54
N ASP A 442 9.80 -7.75 -14.28
CA ASP A 442 10.71 -6.95 -13.49
C ASP A 442 10.64 -7.24 -11.97
N GLY A 443 9.88 -8.22 -11.47
CA GLY A 443 10.00 -8.70 -10.07
C GLY A 443 9.80 -7.66 -8.95
N SER A 444 9.41 -6.41 -9.27
CA SER A 444 8.87 -5.41 -8.36
C SER A 444 7.43 -5.71 -7.97
N GLY A 445 6.71 -6.44 -8.83
CA GLY A 445 5.53 -7.17 -8.40
C GLY A 445 5.96 -8.39 -7.59
N ALA A 446 5.34 -8.61 -6.44
CA ALA A 446 5.27 -9.96 -5.89
C ALA A 446 4.75 -10.87 -7.02
N ASN A 447 5.37 -12.04 -7.21
CA ASN A 447 4.82 -13.03 -8.12
C ASN A 447 3.35 -13.27 -7.67
N PRO A 448 2.33 -12.95 -8.49
CA PRO A 448 0.93 -12.97 -8.05
C PRO A 448 0.45 -14.39 -7.74
N LEU A 449 1.20 -15.40 -8.20
CA LEU A 449 1.02 -16.81 -7.91
C LEU A 449 1.87 -17.32 -6.71
N ALA A 450 2.71 -16.45 -6.14
CA ALA A 450 3.45 -16.68 -4.90
C ALA A 450 3.23 -15.54 -3.88
N GLU A 451 2.12 -14.81 -3.99
CA GLU A 451 1.52 -14.12 -2.86
C GLU A 451 1.02 -15.18 -1.87
N SER A 452 1.98 -15.75 -1.15
CA SER A 452 1.77 -16.61 0.00
C SER A 452 1.05 -15.79 1.06
N HIS A 453 -0.29 -15.75 1.00
CA HIS A 453 -1.14 -15.02 1.96
C HIS A 453 -0.89 -15.44 3.42
N TYR A 454 -0.33 -16.64 3.60
CA TYR A 454 0.13 -17.21 4.87
C TYR A 454 1.43 -16.56 5.41
N CYS A 455 2.21 -15.88 4.58
CA CYS A 455 3.40 -15.13 5.02
C CYS A 455 3.34 -13.61 4.76
N SER A 456 2.29 -13.11 4.10
CA SER A 456 2.14 -11.70 3.70
C SER A 456 1.27 -10.86 4.65
N GLN A 457 1.00 -11.34 5.86
CA GLN A 457 0.34 -10.53 6.90
C GLN A 457 1.22 -9.35 7.32
N GLU A 458 0.59 -8.25 7.72
CA GLU A 458 1.21 -6.96 8.05
C GLU A 458 2.44 -7.15 8.94
N GLY A 459 3.62 -6.95 8.34
CA GLY A 459 4.84 -6.83 9.10
C GLY A 459 4.76 -5.66 10.07
N GLY A 460 5.61 -5.64 11.08
CA GLY A 460 5.75 -4.42 11.89
C GLY A 460 6.21 -3.25 11.03
N ALA A 461 5.67 -2.05 11.28
CA ALA A 461 6.10 -0.82 10.63
C ALA A 461 7.63 -0.70 10.65
N ILE A 462 8.24 -0.71 9.46
CA ILE A 462 9.69 -0.60 9.22
C ILE A 462 10.10 0.87 9.25
N TRP A 463 9.22 1.76 8.80
CA TRP A 463 9.41 3.22 8.84
C TRP A 463 8.46 3.85 9.84
N ASP A 464 8.82 5.03 10.34
CA ASP A 464 7.89 5.79 11.17
C ASP A 464 6.77 6.31 10.25
N ALA A 465 5.63 6.71 10.83
CA ALA A 465 4.54 7.29 10.05
C ALA A 465 3.70 8.28 10.86
N PHE A 466 3.51 9.47 10.32
CA PHE A 466 2.64 10.50 10.87
C PHE A 466 1.16 10.25 10.53
N TYR A 467 0.32 10.23 11.57
CA TYR A 467 -1.14 10.13 11.47
C TYR A 467 -1.78 11.35 12.13
N PRO A 468 -2.41 12.27 11.38
CA PRO A 468 -3.21 13.33 11.99
C PRO A 468 -4.41 12.72 12.73
N LYS A 469 -4.87 13.36 13.80
CA LYS A 469 -6.01 12.87 14.61
C LYS A 469 -7.33 12.72 13.85
N SER A 470 -7.43 13.32 12.67
CA SER A 470 -8.57 13.18 11.74
C SER A 470 -8.59 11.82 11.02
N HIS A 471 -7.48 11.07 11.10
CA HIS A 471 -7.23 9.80 10.44
C HIS A 471 -6.88 8.68 11.43
N SER A 472 -7.13 8.86 12.73
CA SER A 472 -6.89 7.82 13.74
C SER A 472 -8.02 6.77 13.72
N SER A 473 -8.04 5.96 12.66
CA SER A 473 -8.86 4.75 12.57
C SER A 473 -8.56 3.79 13.72
N THR A 474 -9.54 2.95 14.07
CA THR A 474 -9.46 1.97 15.16
C THR A 474 -8.35 0.94 15.01
N ASP A 475 -7.80 0.80 13.80
CA ASP A 475 -6.77 -0.18 13.46
C ASP A 475 -5.34 0.35 13.74
N ASN A 476 -5.21 1.64 14.05
CA ASN A 476 -3.93 2.33 14.19
C ASN A 476 -3.35 2.15 15.61
N GLY A 477 -2.81 0.98 15.93
CA GLY A 477 -1.90 0.73 17.06
C GLY A 477 -2.50 0.86 18.49
N GLU A 478 -2.24 -0.13 19.36
CA GLU A 478 -2.79 -0.17 20.73
C GLU A 478 -2.41 1.02 21.65
N ASP A 479 -1.38 1.80 21.31
CA ASP A 479 -0.91 2.93 22.11
C ASP A 479 -1.01 4.29 21.40
N MET A 480 -1.70 4.40 20.27
CA MET A 480 -2.05 5.72 19.72
C MET A 480 -3.06 6.46 20.61
N ASP A 481 -2.94 7.79 20.68
CA ASP A 481 -3.87 8.64 21.38
C ASP A 481 -4.85 9.25 20.36
N PRO A 482 -6.12 8.81 20.30
CA PRO A 482 -7.10 9.30 19.32
C PRO A 482 -7.54 10.75 19.57
N THR A 483 -7.06 11.39 20.64
CA THR A 483 -7.29 12.82 20.90
C THR A 483 -6.16 13.71 20.37
N LYS A 484 -5.09 13.10 19.85
CA LYS A 484 -3.84 13.75 19.43
C LYS A 484 -3.47 13.38 18.01
N ASP A 485 -2.59 14.19 17.43
CA ASP A 485 -1.88 13.76 16.24
C ASP A 485 -0.79 12.77 16.68
N ASN A 486 -0.52 11.72 15.90
CA ASN A 486 0.36 10.62 16.29
C ASN A 486 1.53 10.50 15.31
N ILE A 487 2.69 10.08 15.80
CA ILE A 487 3.70 9.40 14.97
C ILE A 487 3.80 7.98 15.49
N GLN A 488 3.56 7.00 14.62
CA GLN A 488 3.98 5.63 14.88
C GLN A 488 5.49 5.57 14.70
N VAL A 489 6.21 5.27 15.77
CA VAL A 489 7.67 5.11 15.74
C VAL A 489 7.98 3.66 15.43
N SER A 490 8.72 3.45 14.34
CA SER A 490 9.07 2.15 13.83
C SER A 490 10.06 1.42 14.73
N LYS A 491 10.08 0.09 14.58
CA LYS A 491 11.09 -0.73 15.25
C LYS A 491 12.50 -0.53 14.68
N PHE A 492 12.64 -0.13 13.42
CA PHE A 492 13.95 0.28 12.86
C PHE A 492 14.45 1.54 13.58
N SER A 493 13.60 2.56 13.76
CA SER A 493 14.00 3.80 14.42
C SER A 493 14.40 3.58 15.87
N CYS A 494 13.76 2.63 16.55
CA CYS A 494 14.13 2.21 17.90
C CYS A 494 15.49 1.49 17.95
N THR A 495 15.73 0.55 17.04
CA THR A 495 16.96 -0.28 17.00
C THR A 495 18.17 0.49 16.45
N HIS A 496 17.95 1.46 15.56
CA HIS A 496 19.01 2.19 14.85
C HIS A 496 19.01 3.68 15.21
N LEU A 497 19.05 4.01 16.50
CA LEU A 497 18.87 5.38 17.06
C LEU A 497 19.55 6.54 16.30
N GLY A 498 20.71 6.33 15.69
CA GLY A 498 21.36 7.35 14.84
C GLY A 498 20.56 7.67 13.57
N HIS A 499 20.08 6.63 12.88
CA HIS A 499 19.26 6.75 11.67
C HIS A 499 17.79 7.04 12.01
N GLY A 500 17.27 6.41 13.06
CA GLY A 500 15.90 6.62 13.55
C GLY A 500 15.60 8.05 14.00
N GLN A 501 16.61 8.83 14.42
CA GLN A 501 16.43 10.27 14.64
C GLN A 501 16.10 11.02 13.34
N GLY A 502 16.62 10.56 12.19
CA GLY A 502 16.37 11.15 10.88
C GLY A 502 14.96 10.86 10.40
N VAL A 503 14.53 9.60 10.51
CA VAL A 503 13.15 9.17 10.21
C VAL A 503 12.15 9.88 11.13
N LEU A 504 12.37 9.87 12.45
CA LEU A 504 11.47 10.56 13.39
C LEU A 504 11.45 12.09 13.21
N ALA A 505 12.54 12.71 12.74
CA ALA A 505 12.56 14.13 12.40
C ALA A 505 11.88 14.43 11.05
N HIS A 506 11.87 13.49 10.11
CA HIS A 506 11.08 13.55 8.87
C HIS A 506 9.58 13.54 9.20
N GLU A 507 9.10 12.63 10.06
CA GLU A 507 7.69 12.61 10.51
C GLU A 507 7.27 13.88 11.27
N MET A 508 8.18 14.48 12.05
CA MET A 508 7.94 15.80 12.65
C MET A 508 7.79 16.91 11.59
N GLY A 509 8.36 16.72 10.39
CA GLY A 509 8.13 17.52 9.20
C GLY A 509 6.68 17.47 8.72
N HIS A 510 6.08 16.29 8.59
CA HIS A 510 4.65 16.14 8.28
C HIS A 510 3.77 16.75 9.36
N ALA A 511 4.07 16.49 10.64
CA ALA A 511 3.36 17.09 11.76
C ALA A 511 3.41 18.64 11.72
N MET A 512 4.55 19.21 11.31
CA MET A 512 4.73 20.65 11.10
C MET A 512 3.98 21.17 9.87
N SER A 513 3.91 20.39 8.78
CA SER A 513 3.10 20.69 7.58
C SER A 513 1.61 20.74 7.94
N TYR A 514 1.12 19.75 8.68
CA TYR A 514 -0.25 19.68 9.20
C TYR A 514 -0.57 20.81 10.19
N ALA A 515 0.37 21.19 11.07
CA ALA A 515 0.18 22.34 11.97
C ALA A 515 -0.03 23.67 11.21
N PHE A 516 0.44 23.78 9.97
CA PHE A 516 0.13 24.92 9.10
C PHE A 516 -1.25 24.82 8.44
N THR A 517 -1.69 23.65 7.96
CA THR A 517 -3.02 23.47 7.36
C THR A 517 -4.13 23.70 8.40
N GLU A 518 -3.90 23.26 9.64
CA GLU A 518 -4.74 23.53 10.83
C GLU A 518 -4.62 24.97 11.39
N ASN A 519 -3.90 25.88 10.72
CA ASN A 519 -3.70 27.28 11.13
C ASN A 519 -3.14 27.47 12.56
N LYS A 520 -2.41 26.48 13.10
CA LYS A 520 -1.80 26.56 14.45
C LYS A 520 -0.58 27.51 14.50
N LEU A 521 -0.03 27.86 13.33
CA LEU A 521 1.19 28.66 13.16
C LEU A 521 0.90 29.96 12.38
N SER A 522 1.66 31.03 12.64
CA SER A 522 1.39 32.36 12.07
C SER A 522 1.64 32.45 10.55
N PRO A 523 0.85 33.23 9.79
CA PRO A 523 1.03 33.43 8.34
C PRO A 523 2.43 33.88 7.91
N GLU A 524 3.14 34.64 8.74
CA GLU A 524 4.52 35.08 8.48
C GLU A 524 5.48 33.89 8.40
N SER A 525 5.28 32.90 9.26
CA SER A 525 6.07 31.65 9.27
C SER A 525 5.66 30.73 8.13
N LEU A 526 4.38 30.75 7.73
CA LEU A 526 3.90 29.99 6.55
C LEU A 526 4.58 30.47 5.26
N MET A 527 4.90 31.76 5.15
CA MET A 527 5.70 32.26 4.02
C MET A 527 7.11 31.68 3.99
N GLU A 528 7.79 31.55 5.14
CA GLU A 528 9.11 30.91 5.19
C GLU A 528 9.02 29.40 4.91
N PHE A 529 7.98 28.72 5.42
CA PHE A 529 7.71 27.31 5.12
C PHE A 529 7.46 27.07 3.62
N LYS A 530 6.62 27.88 2.98
CA LYS A 530 6.36 27.79 1.53
C LYS A 530 7.60 28.05 0.68
N LYS A 531 8.60 28.82 1.15
CA LYS A 531 9.90 28.92 0.46
C LYS A 531 10.71 27.64 0.55
N LEU A 532 10.63 26.90 1.66
CA LEU A 532 11.28 25.59 1.78
C LEU A 532 10.64 24.58 0.82
N ARG A 533 9.30 24.52 0.78
CA ARG A 533 8.55 23.69 -0.19
C ARG A 533 8.89 24.02 -1.65
N ALA A 534 9.00 25.31 -1.96
CA ALA A 534 9.42 25.77 -3.29
C ALA A 534 10.87 25.39 -3.63
N CYS A 535 11.74 25.21 -2.62
CA CYS A 535 13.12 24.73 -2.80
C CYS A 535 13.17 23.22 -3.00
N ALA A 536 12.40 22.43 -2.24
CA ALA A 536 12.20 21.00 -2.51
C ALA A 536 11.73 20.77 -3.96
N ASN A 537 10.78 21.58 -4.43
CA ASN A 537 10.29 21.50 -5.81
C ASN A 537 11.30 21.93 -6.87
N SER A 538 12.31 22.76 -6.56
CA SER A 538 13.34 23.10 -7.55
C SER A 538 14.35 21.99 -7.80
N HIS A 539 14.41 21.00 -6.88
CA HIS A 539 15.23 19.80 -7.05
C HIS A 539 14.73 18.88 -8.17
N HIS A 540 13.47 19.00 -8.61
CA HIS A 540 12.91 18.26 -9.76
C HIS A 540 12.58 19.25 -10.89
N LYS A 541 13.36 19.24 -11.98
CA LYS A 541 13.16 20.21 -13.08
C LYS A 541 12.08 19.80 -14.09
N GLU A 542 11.63 18.54 -14.05
CA GLU A 542 10.52 18.06 -14.88
C GLU A 542 9.18 18.31 -14.16
N PRO A 543 8.08 18.62 -14.89
CA PRO A 543 6.77 18.81 -14.26
C PRO A 543 6.27 17.52 -13.63
N SER A 544 6.23 17.47 -12.30
CA SER A 544 5.67 16.36 -11.54
C SER A 544 4.14 16.42 -11.50
N LEU A 545 3.51 15.27 -11.24
CA LEU A 545 2.07 15.16 -10.97
C LEU A 545 1.69 16.01 -9.74
N HIS A 546 0.39 16.20 -9.46
CA HIS A 546 -0.03 16.90 -8.25
C HIS A 546 0.15 16.02 -6.99
N SER A 547 0.43 16.64 -5.84
CA SER A 547 0.49 15.92 -4.56
C SER A 547 -0.83 15.17 -4.27
N PRO A 548 -0.75 13.86 -3.93
CA PRO A 548 -1.90 13.02 -3.60
C PRO A 548 -2.40 13.21 -2.15
N TYR A 549 -1.65 13.88 -1.28
CA TYR A 549 -1.99 14.06 0.14
C TYR A 549 -2.86 15.29 0.37
N PRO A 550 -4.20 15.19 0.56
CA PRO A 550 -5.05 16.36 0.69
C PRO A 550 -4.80 17.16 1.97
N ASP A 551 -4.59 16.51 3.12
CA ASP A 551 -4.48 17.16 4.44
C ASP A 551 -3.12 17.84 4.71
N LEU A 552 -2.10 17.47 3.95
CA LEU A 552 -0.75 18.03 4.00
C LEU A 552 -0.47 19.00 2.83
N LYS A 553 -1.47 19.29 1.99
CA LYS A 553 -1.31 20.06 0.75
C LYS A 553 -1.21 21.56 0.98
N HIS A 554 -0.20 22.18 0.36
CA HIS A 554 -0.01 23.63 0.27
C HIS A 554 -0.07 24.11 -1.18
N ASP A 555 -0.27 25.43 -1.36
CA ASP A 555 -0.26 26.04 -2.70
C ASP A 555 1.12 25.89 -3.36
N GLY A 556 1.16 25.26 -4.53
CA GLY A 556 2.39 25.05 -5.31
C GLY A 556 2.96 23.64 -5.22
N ASP A 557 2.36 22.75 -4.44
CA ASP A 557 2.82 21.37 -4.27
C ASP A 557 2.61 20.49 -5.52
N THR A 558 3.59 19.64 -5.75
CA THR A 558 3.64 18.55 -6.72
C THR A 558 3.79 17.21 -5.97
N LEU A 559 3.90 16.10 -6.70
CA LEU A 559 3.91 14.72 -6.19
C LEU A 559 4.82 14.51 -4.97
N ARG A 560 6.04 15.08 -5.01
CA ARG A 560 7.10 14.82 -4.03
C ARG A 560 7.33 15.92 -3.00
N THR A 561 6.61 17.04 -3.10
CA THR A 561 6.88 18.23 -2.26
C THR A 561 6.80 17.96 -0.77
N GLU A 562 5.87 17.11 -0.33
CA GLU A 562 5.67 16.83 1.09
C GLU A 562 6.83 16.00 1.65
N GLU A 563 7.16 14.87 1.03
CA GLU A 563 8.27 13.99 1.45
C GLU A 563 9.62 14.72 1.39
N ASP A 564 9.92 15.37 0.25
CA ASP A 564 11.18 16.10 0.07
C ASP A 564 11.27 17.30 1.04
N THR A 565 10.15 17.90 1.46
CA THR A 565 10.17 18.93 2.51
C THR A 565 10.41 18.33 3.89
N ALA A 566 9.80 17.19 4.21
CA ALA A 566 10.02 16.47 5.47
C ALA A 566 11.49 16.03 5.62
N ASP A 567 12.08 15.53 4.54
CA ASP A 567 13.52 15.26 4.40
C ASP A 567 14.38 16.49 4.69
N LEU A 568 14.13 17.62 4.01
CA LEU A 568 14.89 18.85 4.25
C LEU A 568 14.80 19.31 5.71
N LEU A 569 13.63 19.20 6.36
CA LEU A 569 13.46 19.53 7.78
C LEU A 569 14.24 18.58 8.69
N SER A 570 14.32 17.30 8.34
CA SER A 570 15.18 16.32 9.00
C SER A 570 16.67 16.66 8.84
N TYR A 571 17.11 16.99 7.62
CA TYR A 571 18.50 17.37 7.33
C TYR A 571 18.90 18.64 8.06
N MET A 572 18.02 19.65 8.13
CA MET A 572 18.20 20.86 8.95
C MET A 572 18.30 20.53 10.44
N THR A 573 17.44 19.64 10.93
CA THR A 573 17.42 19.20 12.32
C THR A 573 18.73 18.51 12.68
N LEU A 574 19.21 17.60 11.85
CA LEU A 574 20.42 16.79 12.07
C LEU A 574 21.69 17.37 11.44
N ALA A 575 21.71 18.67 11.11
CA ALA A 575 22.79 19.31 10.33
C ALA A 575 24.20 19.29 10.95
N ASP A 576 24.35 19.00 12.24
CA ASP A 576 25.66 18.83 12.91
C ASP A 576 26.08 17.35 13.09
N ASP A 577 25.23 16.41 12.68
CA ASP A 577 25.57 14.99 12.65
C ASP A 577 26.36 14.67 11.37
N GLY A 578 27.47 13.94 11.51
CA GLY A 578 28.30 13.48 10.40
C GLY A 578 27.71 12.29 9.64
N LEU A 579 26.69 11.63 10.21
CA LEU A 579 25.92 10.57 9.57
C LEU A 579 25.09 11.13 8.39
N VAL A 580 24.91 10.31 7.36
CA VAL A 580 23.89 10.48 6.32
C VAL A 580 22.91 9.33 6.56
N PHE A 581 21.76 9.61 7.19
CA PHE A 581 20.83 8.55 7.57
C PHE A 581 20.13 7.92 6.36
N GLU A 582 19.97 8.67 5.28
CA GLU A 582 19.35 8.22 4.03
C GLU A 582 20.13 7.08 3.37
N CYS A 583 21.41 6.93 3.71
CA CYS A 583 22.21 5.76 3.33
C CYS A 583 21.60 4.43 3.81
N ALA A 584 20.80 4.43 4.88
CA ALA A 584 20.11 3.22 5.34
C ALA A 584 18.84 2.88 4.53
N LEU A 585 18.36 3.80 3.69
CA LEU A 585 17.30 3.52 2.72
C LEU A 585 17.83 2.86 1.44
N LEU A 586 19.16 2.82 1.24
CA LEU A 586 19.75 2.13 0.08
C LEU A 586 19.51 0.63 0.19
N GLU A 587 18.78 0.09 -0.78
CA GLU A 587 18.54 -1.33 -0.90
C GLU A 587 19.82 -2.07 -1.34
N THR A 588 20.05 -3.25 -0.77
CA THR A 588 21.15 -4.14 -1.15
C THR A 588 20.59 -5.36 -1.88
N ASN A 589 21.39 -5.96 -2.77
CA ASN A 589 21.03 -7.27 -3.30
C ASN A 589 21.21 -8.37 -2.22
N LYS A 590 20.71 -9.58 -2.46
CA LYS A 590 20.52 -10.60 -1.41
C LYS A 590 21.80 -11.11 -0.73
N ASP A 591 22.93 -11.07 -1.42
CA ASP A 591 24.23 -11.47 -0.87
C ASP A 591 25.05 -10.31 -0.26
N GLU A 592 24.49 -9.09 -0.31
CA GLU A 592 25.09 -7.82 0.10
C GLU A 592 26.37 -7.45 -0.68
N SER A 593 26.53 -7.95 -1.91
CA SER A 593 27.69 -7.62 -2.75
C SER A 593 27.61 -6.25 -3.41
N ARG A 594 26.39 -5.72 -3.65
CA ARG A 594 26.14 -4.40 -4.23
C ARG A 594 24.82 -3.79 -3.76
N TYR A 595 24.65 -2.50 -4.01
CA TYR A 595 23.34 -1.85 -3.88
C TYR A 595 22.46 -2.16 -5.10
N ILE A 596 21.15 -1.97 -4.98
CA ILE A 596 20.18 -2.03 -6.09
C ILE A 596 19.35 -0.74 -6.13
N ARG A 597 18.56 -0.54 -7.20
CA ARG A 597 17.66 0.62 -7.34
C ARG A 597 18.33 2.00 -7.20
N LEU A 598 19.60 2.11 -7.59
CA LEU A 598 20.41 3.34 -7.47
C LEU A 598 20.04 4.47 -8.46
N GLY A 599 18.95 4.36 -9.23
CA GLY A 599 18.51 5.44 -10.11
C GLY A 599 18.16 6.70 -9.29
N LEU A 600 18.42 7.90 -9.83
CA LEU A 600 18.01 9.17 -9.19
C LEU A 600 16.50 9.44 -9.36
N GLU A 601 15.91 8.88 -10.41
CA GLU A 601 14.48 8.89 -10.67
C GLU A 601 13.84 7.64 -10.05
N ASN A 602 12.70 7.81 -9.38
CA ASN A 602 11.93 6.68 -8.84
C ASN A 602 11.23 5.93 -10.00
N VAL A 603 11.30 4.60 -9.99
CA VAL A 603 10.69 3.74 -11.03
C VAL A 603 9.16 3.86 -11.01
N SER A 604 8.58 4.08 -9.82
CA SER A 604 7.15 4.36 -9.69
C SER A 604 6.88 5.84 -9.91
N SER A 605 6.09 6.15 -10.94
CA SER A 605 5.59 7.51 -11.21
C SER A 605 4.54 7.99 -10.20
N MET A 606 4.05 7.10 -9.34
CA MET A 606 3.05 7.37 -8.29
C MET A 606 3.66 7.40 -6.88
N ASP A 607 4.93 7.02 -6.72
CA ASP A 607 5.61 7.13 -5.43
C ASP A 607 5.95 8.59 -5.14
N THR A 608 5.47 9.05 -3.99
CA THR A 608 5.66 10.39 -3.45
C THR A 608 7.10 10.62 -3.02
N HIS A 609 7.85 9.56 -2.71
CA HIS A 609 9.24 9.66 -2.31
C HIS A 609 10.16 9.81 -3.53
N SER A 610 11.14 10.70 -3.39
CA SER A 610 12.33 10.66 -4.25
C SER A 610 13.15 9.39 -4.00
N SER A 611 13.98 8.98 -4.95
CA SER A 611 14.70 7.71 -4.82
C SER A 611 15.72 7.72 -3.66
N PRO A 612 16.04 6.56 -3.06
CA PRO A 612 16.97 6.49 -1.94
C PRO A 612 18.36 7.12 -2.21
N LEU A 613 18.95 6.92 -3.40
CA LEU A 613 20.24 7.54 -3.72
C LEU A 613 20.14 9.06 -3.89
N PHE A 614 19.06 9.56 -4.49
CA PHE A 614 18.83 11.00 -4.59
C PHE A 614 18.72 11.62 -3.19
N ARG A 615 17.93 11.02 -2.28
CA ARG A 615 17.77 11.47 -0.89
C ARG A 615 19.13 11.51 -0.16
N ALA A 616 19.94 10.44 -0.26
CA ALA A 616 21.28 10.41 0.32
C ALA A 616 22.24 11.49 -0.23
N LEU A 617 22.14 11.81 -1.53
CA LEU A 617 22.89 12.91 -2.13
C LEU A 617 22.39 14.28 -1.65
N GLN A 618 21.08 14.47 -1.51
CA GLN A 618 20.50 15.71 -0.97
C GLN A 618 20.90 15.92 0.49
N GLU A 619 20.79 14.90 1.35
CA GLU A 619 21.20 14.99 2.75
C GLU A 619 22.69 15.36 2.88
N ALA A 620 23.56 14.65 2.15
CA ALA A 620 24.99 14.90 2.18
C ALA A 620 25.34 16.33 1.71
N THR A 621 24.65 16.82 0.68
CA THR A 621 24.82 18.18 0.15
C THR A 621 24.27 19.23 1.11
N HIS A 622 23.10 19.00 1.72
CA HIS A 622 22.49 19.90 2.69
C HIS A 622 23.34 20.01 3.97
N LYS A 623 23.90 18.90 4.44
CA LYS A 623 24.88 18.85 5.55
C LYS A 623 26.24 19.46 5.19
N GLY A 624 26.47 19.79 3.91
CA GLY A 624 27.72 20.40 3.45
C GLY A 624 28.90 19.44 3.48
N ARG A 625 28.64 18.13 3.36
CA ARG A 625 29.71 17.12 3.23
C ARG A 625 30.44 17.33 1.90
N VAL A 626 31.74 17.09 1.89
CA VAL A 626 32.50 16.98 0.63
C VAL A 626 32.07 15.69 -0.04
N LEU A 627 31.30 15.80 -1.12
CA LEU A 627 30.86 14.64 -1.88
C LEU A 627 32.07 13.93 -2.53
N PRO A 628 32.06 12.59 -2.63
CA PRO A 628 33.07 11.85 -3.38
C PRO A 628 33.11 12.21 -4.88
N GLU A 629 34.21 11.91 -5.57
CA GLU A 629 34.36 12.26 -6.99
C GLU A 629 33.30 11.57 -7.86
N ALA A 630 32.97 10.31 -7.57
CA ALA A 630 31.90 9.59 -8.27
C ALA A 630 30.55 10.30 -8.12
N CYS A 631 30.17 10.68 -6.90
CA CYS A 631 28.91 11.38 -6.65
C CYS A 631 28.85 12.78 -7.28
N ASN A 632 29.98 13.51 -7.34
CA ASN A 632 30.02 14.78 -8.08
C ASN A 632 29.76 14.58 -9.58
N LYS A 633 30.23 13.48 -10.18
CA LYS A 633 29.95 13.16 -11.59
C LYS A 633 28.48 12.80 -11.80
N VAL A 634 27.89 11.97 -10.92
CA VAL A 634 26.45 11.65 -10.93
C VAL A 634 25.60 12.93 -10.95
N ILE A 635 25.89 13.88 -10.05
CA ILE A 635 25.21 15.19 -9.97
C ILE A 635 25.46 16.08 -11.20
N GLN A 636 26.63 15.99 -11.84
CA GLN A 636 26.97 16.83 -13.00
C GLN A 636 26.42 16.29 -14.32
N GLU A 637 26.28 14.97 -14.44
CA GLU A 637 25.75 14.30 -15.64
C GLU A 637 24.22 14.33 -15.67
N ASP A 638 23.56 14.22 -14.50
CA ASP A 638 22.11 14.33 -14.44
C ASP A 638 21.62 15.80 -14.48
N THR A 639 21.00 16.16 -15.61
CA THR A 639 20.45 17.50 -15.80
C THR A 639 18.99 17.64 -15.37
N LYS A 640 18.28 16.57 -15.00
CA LYS A 640 16.90 16.61 -14.49
C LYS A 640 16.82 17.11 -13.06
N PHE A 641 17.82 16.79 -12.23
CA PHE A 641 17.78 17.08 -10.79
C PHE A 641 18.58 18.32 -10.39
N GLY A 642 18.12 19.02 -9.35
CA GLY A 642 18.79 20.13 -8.68
C GLY A 642 19.31 19.68 -7.31
N PHE A 643 20.56 20.01 -6.98
CA PHE A 643 21.21 19.67 -5.70
C PHE A 643 21.64 20.94 -4.96
N GLU A 644 20.96 22.06 -5.20
CA GLU A 644 21.15 23.28 -4.45
C GLU A 644 20.68 23.13 -2.99
N LYS A 645 21.54 23.48 -2.04
CA LYS A 645 21.19 23.47 -0.62
C LYS A 645 20.09 24.49 -0.32
N CYS A 646 19.02 24.03 0.31
CA CYS A 646 17.98 24.88 0.87
C CYS A 646 18.45 25.50 2.20
N PHE A 647 18.77 26.80 2.18
CA PHE A 647 19.04 27.71 3.31
C PHE A 647 20.30 27.49 4.18
#